data_AF-A0A349MZE9-F1
#
_entry.id   AF-A0A349MZE9-F1
#
_cell.length_a   1.000
_cell.length_b   1.000
_cell.length_c   1.000
_cell.angle_alpha   90.00
_cell.angle_beta   90.00
_cell.angle_gamma   90.00
#
_symmetry.space_group_name_H-M   'P 1'
#
loop_
_entity.id
_entity.type
_entity.pdbx_description
1 polymer ?
#
loop_
_entity_poly.entity_id
_entity_poly.type
_entity_poly.pdbx_seq_one_letter_code
_entity_poly.pdbx_strand_id
1 'polypeptide(L)'
;MKNKYDRERGNKGSRFGNVLGKPWVLTCLLVLWSSTGALWLALYLSSGVRGLIGWLSTNMPGVMSGNFNFVGSDVLASSWAITNFKNYGMILLSPILVLPIWLILTAWLAPILMRVWYKNRSTNQGQYGNDRFTTETETLRQYPLIADRGVPFKGHGGVVVQHYPVASGKVFRTHPIRFTRYYLVPLLKREVVPYGWYLIDSTATNSLIIGITRSGKGETVINPMLENLARASIKTSMVVNDPKGELYQMSYKFLRKQGYDVQVLNLINMDFSASYNPLQKIIEEAREGYYDEVQQDVNAISSAIYVDPNAKDKFWQNSSINLLNALILALLDYAKRHDAWDQVTMYNVDHMMTDLGGVNVEINSKGKPVLTPEMAEAQGIEFDPTSADARPTGERKSKLIIYFEALDELNQLHPDKFRQMAHDAFAQSKFAGDETSGNIYSSASEGIKIYNQANIGKLTSMNSINFENMGFPRIMKLRLADKYQFHTGIVTFFNAKGKVLEKRTQLVDKVGILRYAIETKLPDSFTFTVDFGFEKNPDSIKGDVFKFSGLKLYKRKGFGKNFELDEYTRQPLLKKVQLTLQSVALKPQMRSCELQYSEAPVALFLVTPPDNPSYNQLPAFAIDQIFNQVYRMALLNGRKAFTRLGFIIDELGQLPTIANLEQKVSIGLGQNIFFDLVVQNFEQLELHYT
;
A
#
# COMPACT_ATOMS: atom_id res chain seq x y z
N MET A 1 3.34 10.35 13.10
CA MET A 1 4.50 10.97 12.42
C MET A 1 4.24 12.44 12.10
N LYS A 2 3.12 12.77 11.44
CA LYS A 2 2.66 14.15 11.18
C LYS A 2 2.83 15.12 12.36
N ASN A 3 2.32 14.79 13.55
CA ASN A 3 2.48 15.64 14.76
C ASN A 3 3.94 15.90 15.18
N LYS A 4 4.87 14.98 14.92
CA LYS A 4 6.29 15.18 15.23
C LYS A 4 6.97 16.04 14.18
N TYR A 5 6.67 15.79 12.90
CA TYR A 5 7.16 16.61 11.79
C TYR A 5 6.70 18.06 11.93
N ASP A 6 5.40 18.29 12.14
CA ASP A 6 4.82 19.64 12.30
C ASP A 6 5.41 20.36 13.52
N ARG A 7 5.66 19.63 14.62
CA ARG A 7 6.33 20.16 15.81
C ARG A 7 7.77 20.58 15.54
N GLU A 8 8.57 19.74 14.86
CA GLU A 8 9.95 20.09 14.53
C GLU A 8 10.00 21.20 13.46
N ARG A 9 9.02 21.26 12.56
CA ARG A 9 8.87 22.34 11.59
C ARG A 9 8.65 23.69 12.24
N GLY A 10 7.81 23.78 13.26
CA GLY A 10 7.64 24.99 14.07
C GLY A 10 8.93 25.45 14.78
N ASN A 11 9.87 24.53 15.00
CA ASN A 11 11.16 24.79 15.63
C ASN A 11 12.28 25.17 14.65
N LYS A 12 12.04 25.18 13.33
CA LYS A 12 13.04 25.52 12.29
C LYS A 12 13.48 27.00 12.30
N GLY A 13 13.04 27.81 13.28
CA GLY A 13 13.45 29.21 13.45
C GLY A 13 14.93 29.38 13.79
N SER A 14 15.45 30.60 13.61
CA SER A 14 16.85 30.91 13.95
C SER A 14 17.08 30.77 15.47
N ARG A 15 18.28 30.33 15.88
CA ARG A 15 18.66 30.23 17.30
C ARG A 15 18.40 31.53 18.07
N PHE A 16 18.60 32.67 17.42
CA PHE A 16 18.34 34.00 17.99
C PHE A 16 16.84 34.32 18.09
N GLY A 17 16.02 33.86 17.14
CA GLY A 17 14.56 34.05 17.18
C GLY A 17 13.88 33.29 18.33
N ASN A 18 14.43 32.14 18.72
CA ASN A 18 13.91 31.37 19.87
C ASN A 18 14.15 32.06 21.23
N VAL A 19 15.09 33.00 21.29
CA VAL A 19 15.46 33.73 22.51
C VAL A 19 15.01 35.20 22.42
N LEU A 20 15.55 35.98 21.48
CA LEU A 20 15.30 37.41 21.32
C LEU A 20 13.98 37.74 20.60
N GLY A 21 13.35 36.76 19.96
CA GLY A 21 12.05 36.92 19.29
C GLY A 21 10.84 36.77 20.23
N LYS A 22 11.05 36.33 21.48
CA LYS A 22 9.98 36.15 22.47
C LYS A 22 9.71 37.45 23.23
N PRO A 23 8.45 37.94 23.31
CA PRO A 23 8.12 39.21 23.97
C PRO A 23 8.61 39.29 25.42
N TRP A 24 8.46 38.21 26.20
CA TRP A 24 8.82 38.18 27.62
C TRP A 24 10.32 38.35 27.87
N VAL A 25 11.20 37.86 26.97
CA VAL A 25 12.66 38.01 27.12
C VAL A 25 13.05 39.47 27.03
N LEU A 26 12.41 40.21 26.13
CA LEU A 26 12.65 41.64 25.96
C LEU A 26 12.04 42.47 27.08
N THR A 27 10.87 42.05 27.60
CA THR A 27 10.29 42.64 28.81
C THR A 27 11.22 42.46 29.99
N CYS A 28 11.81 41.27 30.18
CA CYS A 28 12.81 41.02 31.23
C CYS A 28 14.05 41.91 31.06
N LEU A 29 14.57 42.07 29.84
CA LEU A 29 15.70 42.96 29.56
C LEU A 29 15.36 44.43 29.83
N LEU A 30 14.16 44.89 29.47
CA LEU A 30 13.70 46.25 29.73
C LEU A 30 13.51 46.51 31.24
N VAL A 31 12.93 45.55 31.97
CA VAL A 31 12.77 45.64 33.43
C VAL A 31 14.13 45.65 34.13
N LEU A 32 15.06 44.81 33.68
CA LEU A 32 16.42 44.78 34.23
C LEU A 32 17.15 46.11 33.97
N TRP A 33 17.05 46.66 32.76
CA TRP A 33 17.58 47.99 32.45
C TRP A 33 16.92 49.08 33.29
N SER A 34 15.58 49.08 33.38
CA SER A 34 14.83 50.12 34.09
C SER A 34 15.15 50.14 35.60
N SER A 35 15.24 48.95 36.21
CA SER A 35 15.49 48.80 37.66
C SER A 35 16.95 49.05 38.07
N THR A 36 17.91 48.85 37.16
CA THR A 36 19.34 49.00 37.47
C THR A 36 19.96 50.12 36.65
N GLY A 37 20.18 49.93 35.35
CA GLY A 37 20.87 50.88 34.48
C GLY A 37 20.23 52.27 34.45
N ALA A 38 18.97 52.37 34.04
CA ALA A 38 18.25 53.65 33.92
C ALA A 38 18.10 54.35 35.27
N LEU A 39 17.79 53.60 36.33
CA LEU A 39 17.62 54.16 37.66
C LEU A 39 18.94 54.71 38.20
N TRP A 40 20.03 53.95 38.10
CA TRP A 40 21.35 54.39 38.59
C TRP A 40 21.88 55.61 37.82
N LEU A 41 21.69 55.64 36.49
CA LEU A 41 22.01 56.81 35.67
C LEU A 41 21.15 58.03 36.04
N ALA A 42 19.85 57.84 36.30
CA ALA A 42 18.97 58.92 36.72
C ALA A 42 19.39 59.50 38.08
N LEU A 43 19.80 58.66 39.03
CA LEU A 43 20.32 59.12 40.33
C LEU A 43 21.61 59.93 40.17
N TYR A 44 22.54 59.43 39.34
CA TYR A 44 23.80 60.11 39.05
C TYR A 44 23.58 61.48 38.38
N LEU A 45 22.77 61.52 37.32
CA LEU A 45 22.46 62.76 36.59
C LEU A 45 21.70 63.76 37.47
N SER A 46 20.74 63.29 38.27
CA SER A 46 19.99 64.15 39.20
C SER A 46 20.87 64.73 40.29
N SER A 47 21.85 63.95 40.79
CA SER A 47 22.86 64.42 41.72
C SER A 47 23.70 65.55 41.12
N GLY A 48 24.21 65.34 39.91
CA GLY A 48 25.00 66.35 39.19
C GLY A 48 24.22 67.63 38.89
N VAL A 49 22.98 67.50 38.39
CA VAL A 49 22.10 68.65 38.10
C VAL A 49 21.72 69.40 39.38
N ARG A 50 21.42 68.69 40.47
CA ARG A 50 21.12 69.34 41.75
C ARG A 50 22.33 70.07 42.34
N GLY A 51 23.51 69.46 42.25
CA GLY A 51 24.77 70.10 42.62
C GLY A 51 25.03 71.37 41.82
N LEU A 52 24.74 71.34 40.52
CA LEU A 52 24.83 72.50 39.64
C LEU A 52 23.83 73.59 40.01
N ILE A 53 22.56 73.25 40.25
CA ILE A 53 21.53 74.19 40.69
C ILE A 53 21.90 74.81 42.03
N GLY A 54 22.36 74.02 43.00
CA GLY A 54 22.80 74.51 44.31
C GLY A 54 24.04 75.40 44.25
N TRP A 55 25.00 75.07 43.38
CA TRP A 55 26.17 75.91 43.13
C TRP A 55 25.77 77.23 42.46
N LEU A 56 24.91 77.18 41.44
CA LEU A 56 24.38 78.37 40.77
C LEU A 56 23.57 79.24 41.73
N SER A 57 22.67 78.68 42.54
CA SER A 57 21.87 79.46 43.49
C SER A 57 22.71 80.14 44.56
N THR A 58 23.84 79.53 44.94
CA THR A 58 24.77 80.08 45.94
C THR A 58 25.62 81.21 45.36
N ASN A 59 26.02 81.11 44.09
CA ASN A 59 26.96 82.05 43.46
C ASN A 59 26.29 83.15 42.60
N MET A 60 25.06 82.92 42.10
CA MET A 60 24.32 83.90 41.28
C MET A 60 24.06 85.26 41.97
N PRO A 61 23.76 85.34 43.28
CA PRO A 61 23.63 86.63 43.96
C PRO A 61 24.92 87.47 43.95
N GLY A 62 26.10 86.83 43.98
CA GLY A 62 27.40 87.50 43.85
C GLY A 62 27.66 88.00 42.43
N VAL A 63 27.31 87.20 41.42
CA VAL A 63 27.42 87.57 40.00
C VAL A 63 26.51 88.76 39.65
N MET A 64 25.28 88.80 40.17
CA MET A 64 24.33 89.89 39.92
C MET A 64 24.71 91.21 40.62
N SER A 65 25.51 91.14 41.69
CA SER A 65 26.03 92.30 42.42
C SER A 65 27.43 92.74 41.97
N GLY A 66 27.98 92.12 40.92
CA GLY A 66 29.28 92.48 40.31
C GLY A 66 30.51 91.94 41.04
N ASN A 67 30.36 90.99 41.96
CA ASN A 67 31.45 90.45 42.77
C ASN A 67 31.73 88.98 42.41
N PHE A 68 32.87 88.71 41.76
CA PHE A 68 33.20 87.41 41.13
C PHE A 68 34.04 86.47 42.01
N ASN A 69 33.71 86.33 43.29
CA ASN A 69 34.32 85.32 44.15
C ASN A 69 33.44 84.07 44.21
N PHE A 70 33.70 83.09 43.35
CA PHE A 70 32.99 81.81 43.33
C PHE A 70 33.43 80.92 44.48
N VAL A 71 32.49 80.45 45.29
CA VAL A 71 32.73 79.51 46.41
C VAL A 71 32.04 78.18 46.13
N GLY A 72 32.71 77.07 46.43
CA GLY A 72 32.11 75.72 46.44
C GLY A 72 32.37 74.83 45.21
N SER A 73 33.55 74.89 44.59
CA SER A 73 33.96 73.93 43.54
C SER A 73 33.86 72.47 43.98
N ASP A 74 34.09 72.20 45.26
CA ASP A 74 34.05 70.84 45.85
C ASP A 74 32.63 70.27 45.88
N VAL A 75 31.61 71.14 45.92
CA VAL A 75 30.19 70.74 45.87
C VAL A 75 29.83 70.23 44.47
N LEU A 76 30.36 70.85 43.42
CA LEU A 76 30.19 70.34 42.06
C LEU A 76 30.93 69.02 41.86
N ALA A 77 32.18 68.92 42.31
CA ALA A 77 32.99 67.70 42.19
C ALA A 77 32.36 66.51 42.93
N SER A 78 31.86 66.73 44.15
CA SER A 78 31.18 65.69 44.94
C SER A 78 29.81 65.30 44.37
N SER A 79 29.10 66.22 43.71
CA SER A 79 27.80 65.94 43.09
C SER A 79 27.91 65.06 41.83
N TRP A 80 29.03 65.15 41.10
CA TRP A 80 29.35 64.29 39.95
C TRP A 80 30.22 63.08 40.32
N ALA A 81 30.39 62.77 41.60
CA ALA A 81 31.14 61.59 42.02
C ALA A 81 30.44 60.28 41.60
N ILE A 82 31.22 59.30 41.15
CA ILE A 82 30.72 57.98 40.70
C ILE A 82 29.94 57.26 41.81
N THR A 83 30.25 57.55 43.07
CA THR A 83 29.52 57.03 44.25
C THR A 83 28.02 57.35 44.22
N ASN A 84 27.59 58.37 43.46
CA ASN A 84 26.19 58.75 43.34
C ASN A 84 25.35 57.84 42.41
N PHE A 85 25.95 56.90 41.66
CA PHE A 85 25.21 55.95 40.81
C PHE A 85 24.22 55.08 41.59
N LYS A 86 24.47 54.78 42.87
CA LYS A 86 23.59 53.96 43.72
C LYS A 86 23.01 54.74 44.90
N ASN A 87 23.02 56.07 44.80
CA ASN A 87 22.53 56.92 45.88
C ASN A 87 21.00 57.04 45.83
N TYR A 88 20.32 56.01 46.34
CA TYR A 88 18.85 55.94 46.38
C TYR A 88 18.20 57.05 47.21
N GLY A 89 18.95 57.72 48.09
CA GLY A 89 18.48 58.88 48.84
C GLY A 89 18.04 60.03 47.93
N MET A 90 18.60 60.14 46.72
CA MET A 90 18.22 61.19 45.74
C MET A 90 16.77 61.09 45.27
N ILE A 91 16.13 59.92 45.36
CA ILE A 91 14.73 59.73 44.99
C ILE A 91 13.82 60.56 45.92
N LEU A 92 14.10 60.54 47.22
CA LEU A 92 13.34 61.28 48.22
C LEU A 92 13.70 62.77 48.21
N LEU A 93 14.98 63.08 47.95
CA LEU A 93 15.45 64.46 48.05
C LEU A 93 15.16 65.30 46.80
N SER A 94 15.01 64.70 45.61
CA SER A 94 14.75 65.42 44.36
C SER A 94 13.91 64.58 43.38
N PRO A 95 12.68 64.18 43.76
CA PRO A 95 11.83 63.31 42.95
C PRO A 95 11.48 63.92 41.59
N ILE A 96 11.37 65.25 41.53
CA ILE A 96 11.04 66.01 40.31
C ILE A 96 12.16 65.91 39.26
N LEU A 97 13.42 65.67 39.67
CA LEU A 97 14.53 65.46 38.74
C LEU A 97 14.71 63.97 38.40
N VAL A 98 14.64 63.10 39.42
CA VAL A 98 14.92 61.67 39.24
C VAL A 98 13.85 60.97 38.39
N LEU A 99 12.57 61.22 38.65
CA LEU A 99 11.48 60.49 37.98
C LEU A 99 11.41 60.78 36.46
N PRO A 100 11.48 62.04 35.98
CA PRO A 100 11.46 62.31 34.54
C PRO A 100 12.69 61.76 33.82
N ILE A 101 13.89 61.92 34.39
CA ILE A 101 15.14 61.41 33.80
C ILE A 101 15.09 59.89 33.71
N TRP A 102 14.62 59.21 34.76
CA TRP A 102 14.46 57.76 34.77
C TRP A 102 13.46 57.25 33.72
N LEU A 103 12.31 57.93 33.57
CA LEU A 103 11.31 57.60 32.56
C LEU A 103 11.86 57.80 31.15
N ILE A 104 12.60 58.89 30.89
CA ILE A 104 13.23 59.16 29.59
C ILE A 104 14.26 58.07 29.24
N LEU A 105 15.14 57.71 30.19
CA LEU A 105 16.17 56.68 29.98
C LEU A 105 15.58 55.27 29.80
N THR A 106 14.45 54.99 30.45
CA THR A 106 13.71 53.74 30.26
C THR A 106 13.03 53.72 28.89
N ALA A 107 12.37 54.81 28.50
CA ALA A 107 11.69 54.94 27.21
C ALA A 107 12.66 54.90 26.02
N TRP A 108 13.90 55.36 26.20
CA TRP A 108 14.92 55.34 25.14
C TRP A 108 15.34 53.94 24.68
N LEU A 109 15.38 52.96 25.59
CA LEU A 109 15.77 51.58 25.25
C LEU A 109 14.62 50.78 24.59
N ALA A 110 13.37 51.15 24.89
CA ALA A 110 12.18 50.48 24.36
C ALA A 110 12.14 50.35 22.81
N PRO A 111 12.38 51.41 22.00
CA PRO A 111 12.38 51.30 20.54
C PRO A 111 13.55 50.46 20.00
N ILE A 112 14.70 50.43 20.69
CA ILE A 112 15.84 49.58 20.31
C ILE A 112 15.47 48.11 20.51
N LEU A 113 14.91 47.76 21.67
CA LEU A 113 14.43 46.40 21.95
C LEU A 113 13.29 46.01 21.01
N MET A 114 12.41 46.95 20.65
CA MET A 114 11.32 46.72 19.69
C MET A 114 11.86 46.48 18.27
N ARG A 115 12.94 47.17 17.83
CA ARG A 115 13.62 46.86 16.56
C ARG A 115 14.29 45.49 16.58
N VAL A 116 14.96 45.14 17.68
CA VAL A 116 15.57 43.81 17.88
C VAL A 116 14.51 42.73 17.85
N TRP A 117 13.36 42.97 18.47
CA TRP A 117 12.19 42.09 18.37
C TRP A 117 11.71 41.97 16.95
N TYR A 118 11.45 43.08 16.26
CA TYR A 118 10.88 43.08 14.92
C TYR A 118 11.78 42.35 13.91
N LYS A 119 13.11 42.45 14.08
CA LYS A 119 14.10 41.74 13.27
C LYS A 119 14.17 40.24 13.59
N ASN A 120 13.98 39.85 14.85
CA ASN A 120 14.17 38.46 15.31
C ASN A 120 12.86 37.71 15.61
N ARG A 121 11.72 38.37 15.54
CA ARG A 121 10.41 37.74 15.73
C ARG A 121 10.21 36.71 14.63
N SER A 122 9.65 35.57 14.99
CA SER A 122 9.23 34.60 13.98
C SER A 122 8.08 35.19 13.19
N THR A 123 8.34 35.56 11.94
CA THR A 123 7.31 35.90 10.93
C THR A 123 6.60 34.65 10.42
N ASN A 124 7.09 33.47 10.79
CA ASN A 124 6.88 32.23 10.06
C ASN A 124 6.09 31.24 10.92
N GLN A 125 4.80 31.51 11.09
CA GLN A 125 3.86 30.54 11.67
C GLN A 125 3.64 29.36 10.71
N GLY A 126 4.63 28.48 10.57
CA GLY A 126 4.48 27.22 9.84
C GLY A 126 4.23 27.34 8.33
N GLN A 127 4.67 28.42 7.67
CA GLN A 127 4.57 28.54 6.21
C GLN A 127 5.51 27.53 5.51
N TYR A 128 5.11 27.02 4.34
CA TYR A 128 5.83 25.98 3.58
C TYR A 128 7.05 26.52 2.81
N GLY A 129 7.14 27.84 2.60
CA GLY A 129 8.15 28.45 1.72
C GLY A 129 9.58 28.56 2.25
N ASN A 130 9.90 28.09 3.46
CA ASN A 130 11.25 28.20 4.07
C ASN A 130 11.86 26.83 4.44
N ASP A 131 11.50 25.79 3.70
CA ASP A 131 12.02 24.46 3.95
C ASP A 131 13.51 24.35 3.61
N ARG A 132 14.33 24.20 4.65
CA ARG A 132 15.71 23.70 4.55
C ARG A 132 15.74 22.19 4.75
N PHE A 133 16.81 21.56 4.27
CA PHE A 133 17.10 20.16 4.59
C PHE A 133 17.08 19.93 6.11
N THR A 134 16.46 18.81 6.49
CA THR A 134 16.35 18.36 7.87
C THR A 134 17.73 18.01 8.40
N THR A 135 18.07 18.46 9.62
CA THR A 135 19.33 18.06 10.25
C THR A 135 19.25 16.63 10.75
N GLU A 136 20.40 15.96 10.90
CA GLU A 136 20.46 14.61 11.48
C GLU A 136 19.82 14.48 12.87
N THR A 137 19.92 15.53 13.70
CA THR A 137 19.27 15.50 15.02
C THR A 137 17.76 15.63 14.93
N GLU A 138 17.26 16.32 13.90
CA GLU A 138 15.82 16.43 13.62
C GLU A 138 15.29 15.10 13.07
N THR A 139 16.02 14.43 12.15
CA THR A 139 15.60 13.12 11.62
C THR A 139 15.49 12.09 12.75
N LEU A 140 16.47 12.02 13.66
CA LEU A 140 16.45 11.14 14.84
C LEU A 140 15.23 11.37 15.76
N ARG A 141 14.66 12.58 15.78
CA ARG A 141 13.46 12.92 16.59
C ARG A 141 12.16 12.65 15.84
N GLN A 142 12.16 12.87 14.52
CA GLN A 142 10.99 12.72 13.66
C GLN A 142 10.61 11.25 13.45
N TYR A 143 11.60 10.42 13.12
CA TYR A 143 11.38 9.03 12.70
C TYR A 143 11.56 8.03 13.85
N PRO A 144 10.77 6.95 13.88
CA PRO A 144 11.02 5.80 14.76
C PRO A 144 12.42 5.19 14.54
N LEU A 145 13.20 5.13 15.61
CA LEU A 145 14.48 4.41 15.67
C LEU A 145 14.26 2.93 16.00
N ILE A 146 14.78 2.03 15.17
CA ILE A 146 14.78 0.57 15.35
C ILE A 146 16.21 0.02 15.31
N ALA A 147 16.45 -1.12 15.95
CA ALA A 147 17.73 -1.83 15.85
C ALA A 147 17.95 -2.34 14.41
N ASP A 148 19.20 -2.30 13.92
CA ASP A 148 19.54 -2.71 12.56
C ASP A 148 19.16 -4.17 12.27
N ARG A 149 19.36 -5.09 13.22
CA ARG A 149 19.07 -6.52 13.05
C ARG A 149 18.49 -7.19 14.29
N GLY A 150 17.89 -8.36 14.08
CA GLY A 150 17.55 -9.37 15.10
C GLY A 150 16.38 -9.05 16.03
N VAL A 151 16.20 -7.79 16.43
CA VAL A 151 15.22 -7.44 17.48
C VAL A 151 13.88 -7.05 16.86
N PRO A 152 12.75 -7.68 17.27
CA PRO A 152 11.42 -7.25 16.85
C PRO A 152 11.05 -5.90 17.49
N PHE A 153 10.22 -5.12 16.81
CA PHE A 153 9.83 -3.79 17.28
C PHE A 153 8.32 -3.53 17.15
N LYS A 154 7.80 -2.64 17.99
CA LYS A 154 6.38 -2.29 18.02
C LYS A 154 6.01 -1.34 16.89
N GLY A 155 4.86 -1.58 16.25
CA GLY A 155 4.32 -0.79 15.14
C GLY A 155 4.43 -1.52 13.80
N HIS A 156 4.41 -0.75 12.72
CA HIS A 156 4.67 -1.19 11.35
C HIS A 156 6.13 -0.95 10.98
N GLY A 157 6.67 -1.80 10.10
CA GLY A 157 7.88 -1.51 9.34
C GLY A 157 7.60 -0.51 8.23
N GLY A 158 8.61 -0.24 7.40
CA GLY A 158 8.48 0.63 6.23
C GLY A 158 9.83 1.11 5.70
N VAL A 159 9.82 2.22 4.97
CA VAL A 159 10.97 2.67 4.19
C VAL A 159 12.12 3.09 5.12
N VAL A 160 13.33 2.61 4.82
CA VAL A 160 14.54 3.01 5.55
C VAL A 160 14.95 4.41 5.13
N VAL A 161 15.01 5.34 6.08
CA VAL A 161 15.33 6.75 5.85
C VAL A 161 16.82 7.01 6.07
N GLN A 162 17.38 6.45 7.15
CA GLN A 162 18.79 6.65 7.48
C GLN A 162 19.30 5.53 8.39
N HIS A 163 20.57 5.19 8.26
CA HIS A 163 21.28 4.26 9.14
C HIS A 163 22.32 5.00 10.00
N TYR A 164 22.39 4.68 11.29
CA TYR A 164 23.41 5.18 12.22
C TYR A 164 24.20 4.02 12.81
N PRO A 165 25.52 3.93 12.54
CA PRO A 165 26.36 2.91 13.17
C PRO A 165 26.54 3.22 14.67
N VAL A 166 26.77 2.17 15.46
CA VAL A 166 27.07 2.29 16.90
C VAL A 166 28.22 3.26 17.18
N ALA A 167 29.29 3.18 16.37
CA ALA A 167 30.48 4.01 16.50
C ALA A 167 30.20 5.52 16.42
N SER A 168 29.07 5.95 15.83
CA SER A 168 28.74 7.36 15.69
C SER A 168 28.50 8.08 17.03
N GLY A 169 28.10 7.36 18.09
CA GLY A 169 27.73 7.93 19.40
C GLY A 169 26.51 8.88 19.39
N LYS A 170 25.95 9.20 18.21
CA LYS A 170 24.83 10.16 18.03
C LYS A 170 23.54 9.65 18.65
N VAL A 171 23.28 8.34 18.54
CA VAL A 171 22.11 7.70 19.15
C VAL A 171 22.18 7.71 20.67
N PHE A 172 23.36 7.52 21.27
CA PHE A 172 23.53 7.62 22.73
C PHE A 172 23.23 9.04 23.22
N ARG A 173 23.71 10.08 22.52
CA ARG A 173 23.46 11.49 22.87
C ARG A 173 21.99 11.89 22.77
N THR A 174 21.25 11.38 21.79
CA THR A 174 19.85 11.76 21.55
C THR A 174 18.84 10.86 22.26
N HIS A 175 19.13 9.57 22.38
CA HIS A 175 18.25 8.54 22.93
C HIS A 175 19.01 7.58 23.89
N PRO A 176 19.54 8.08 25.03
CA PRO A 176 20.39 7.30 25.93
C PRO A 176 19.68 6.06 26.50
N ILE A 177 18.37 6.15 26.78
CA ILE A 177 17.57 5.03 27.30
C ILE A 177 17.42 3.90 26.27
N ARG A 178 17.26 4.23 24.98
CA ARG A 178 17.15 3.20 23.93
C ARG A 178 18.50 2.54 23.66
N PHE A 179 19.57 3.35 23.62
CA PHE A 179 20.93 2.83 23.46
C PHE A 179 21.30 1.87 24.59
N THR A 180 21.05 2.25 25.85
CA THR A 180 21.32 1.39 27.00
C THR A 180 20.53 0.08 26.93
N ARG A 181 19.23 0.14 26.66
CA ARG A 181 18.36 -1.05 26.59
C ARG A 181 18.71 -2.03 25.47
N TYR A 182 19.00 -1.53 24.26
CA TYR A 182 19.18 -2.38 23.07
C TYR A 182 20.65 -2.70 22.75
N TYR A 183 21.61 -1.96 23.31
CA TYR A 183 23.03 -2.19 23.07
C TYR A 183 23.77 -2.54 24.36
N LEU A 184 23.79 -1.66 25.37
CA LEU A 184 24.61 -1.89 26.58
C LEU A 184 24.14 -3.08 27.42
N VAL A 185 22.83 -3.25 27.64
CA VAL A 185 22.30 -4.38 28.42
C VAL A 185 22.57 -5.72 27.74
N PRO A 186 22.27 -5.92 26.44
CA PRO A 186 22.64 -7.17 25.75
C PRO A 186 24.15 -7.38 25.68
N LEU A 187 24.94 -6.32 25.50
CA LEU A 187 26.41 -6.39 25.52
C LEU A 187 26.92 -6.94 26.86
N LEU A 188 26.39 -6.44 27.99
CA LEU A 188 26.72 -6.91 29.32
C LEU A 188 26.30 -8.38 29.55
N LYS A 189 25.22 -8.82 28.89
CA LYS A 189 24.72 -10.20 28.94
C LYS A 189 25.40 -11.15 27.95
N ARG A 190 26.38 -10.67 27.16
CA ARG A 190 27.02 -11.43 26.06
C ARG A 190 26.02 -11.95 25.02
N GLU A 191 24.93 -11.23 24.81
CA GLU A 191 23.95 -11.49 23.75
C GLU A 191 24.36 -10.79 22.45
N VAL A 192 23.74 -11.18 21.32
CA VAL A 192 23.97 -10.54 20.02
C VAL A 192 23.48 -9.09 20.07
N VAL A 193 24.39 -8.15 19.85
CA VAL A 193 24.09 -6.71 19.80
C VAL A 193 23.89 -6.21 18.36
N PRO A 194 23.05 -5.18 18.16
CA PRO A 194 22.93 -4.52 16.87
C PRO A 194 24.22 -3.77 16.50
N TYR A 195 24.57 -3.71 15.21
CA TYR A 195 25.72 -2.92 14.71
C TYR A 195 25.37 -1.44 14.50
N GLY A 196 24.07 -1.13 14.50
CA GLY A 196 23.56 0.23 14.32
C GLY A 196 22.06 0.31 14.52
N TRP A 197 21.48 1.39 14.02
CA TRP A 197 20.05 1.65 14.07
C TRP A 197 19.56 2.23 12.76
N TYR A 198 18.37 1.80 12.35
CA TYR A 198 17.64 2.41 11.25
C TYR A 198 16.60 3.39 11.77
N LEU A 199 16.49 4.53 11.10
CA LEU A 199 15.30 5.37 11.11
C LEU A 199 14.38 4.88 10.00
N ILE A 200 13.14 4.56 10.34
CA ILE A 200 12.15 4.06 9.39
C ILE A 200 10.95 5.00 9.28
N ASP A 201 10.41 5.15 8.08
CA ASP A 201 9.06 5.67 7.89
C ASP A 201 8.06 4.52 8.00
N SER A 202 7.36 4.45 9.13
CA SER A 202 6.33 3.41 9.38
C SER A 202 4.96 3.73 8.74
N THR A 203 4.82 4.86 8.06
CA THR A 203 3.56 5.21 7.38
C THR A 203 3.41 4.44 6.06
N ALA A 204 2.20 4.39 5.51
CA ALA A 204 2.01 3.83 4.18
C ALA A 204 2.40 4.94 3.18
N THR A 205 3.53 4.77 2.51
CA THR A 205 4.09 5.71 1.54
C THR A 205 4.62 4.92 0.36
N ASN A 206 4.47 5.47 -0.84
CA ASN A 206 5.17 4.93 -2.01
C ASN A 206 6.60 5.47 -2.02
N SER A 207 7.54 4.66 -2.50
CA SER A 207 8.93 5.06 -2.67
C SER A 207 9.43 4.74 -4.08
N LEU A 208 10.33 5.59 -4.57
CA LEU A 208 11.10 5.37 -5.79
C LEU A 208 12.58 5.32 -5.38
N ILE A 209 13.21 4.17 -5.62
CA ILE A 209 14.61 3.90 -5.31
C ILE A 209 15.38 3.84 -6.62
N ILE A 210 16.39 4.69 -6.75
CA ILE A 210 17.18 4.80 -7.97
C ILE A 210 18.60 4.36 -7.67
N GLY A 211 19.07 3.35 -8.41
CA GLY A 211 20.42 2.83 -8.22
C GLY A 211 20.89 2.05 -9.43
N ILE A 212 22.04 2.45 -9.98
CA ILE A 212 22.70 1.75 -11.08
C ILE A 212 23.03 0.29 -10.72
N THR A 213 23.22 -0.54 -11.72
CA THR A 213 23.69 -1.93 -11.54
C THR A 213 25.00 -1.96 -10.73
N ARG A 214 25.12 -2.91 -9.79
CA ARG A 214 26.26 -3.06 -8.84
C ARG A 214 26.45 -1.92 -7.82
N SER A 215 25.47 -1.02 -7.65
CA SER A 215 25.50 0.01 -6.58
C SER A 215 25.27 -0.55 -5.16
N GLY A 216 24.90 -1.83 -5.03
CA GLY A 216 24.55 -2.43 -3.74
C GLY A 216 23.11 -2.13 -3.29
N LYS A 217 22.22 -1.68 -4.18
CA LYS A 217 20.80 -1.38 -3.87
C LYS A 217 20.06 -2.52 -3.15
N GLY A 218 20.29 -3.77 -3.57
CA GLY A 218 19.74 -4.97 -2.94
C GLY A 218 20.13 -5.09 -1.47
N GLU A 219 21.43 -5.05 -1.18
CA GLU A 219 21.97 -5.22 0.17
C GLU A 219 21.72 -4.02 1.10
N THR A 220 21.73 -2.81 0.55
CA THR A 220 21.70 -1.58 1.36
C THR A 220 20.30 -1.04 1.62
N VAL A 221 19.33 -1.37 0.75
CA VAL A 221 17.96 -0.84 0.83
C VAL A 221 16.92 -1.96 0.87
N ILE A 222 16.92 -2.86 -0.12
CA ILE A 222 15.84 -3.86 -0.29
C ILE A 222 15.87 -4.91 0.84
N ASN A 223 17.02 -5.53 1.11
CA ASN A 223 17.18 -6.51 2.19
C ASN A 223 16.81 -5.92 3.57
N PRO A 224 17.34 -4.75 3.98
CA PRO A 224 16.91 -4.09 5.21
C PRO A 224 15.42 -3.75 5.25
N MET A 225 14.80 -3.44 4.10
CA MET A 225 13.37 -3.17 4.01
C MET A 225 12.54 -4.44 4.26
N LEU A 226 12.86 -5.54 3.57
CA LEU A 226 12.25 -6.85 3.78
C LEU A 226 12.35 -7.30 5.25
N GLU A 227 13.55 -7.16 5.84
CA GLU A 227 13.77 -7.52 7.24
C GLU A 227 12.96 -6.68 8.20
N ASN A 228 12.90 -5.35 8.00
CA ASN A 228 12.19 -4.48 8.92
C ASN A 228 10.67 -4.68 8.83
N LEU A 229 10.12 -4.94 7.65
CA LEU A 229 8.70 -5.25 7.44
C LEU A 229 8.32 -6.53 8.18
N ALA A 230 9.21 -7.52 8.17
CA ALA A 230 8.99 -8.81 8.82
C ALA A 230 9.18 -8.78 10.34
N ARG A 231 10.12 -7.96 10.87
CA ARG A 231 10.38 -7.81 12.32
C ARG A 231 9.34 -6.96 13.06
N ALA A 232 8.53 -6.21 12.33
CA ALA A 232 7.49 -5.38 12.91
C ALA A 232 6.43 -6.22 13.64
N SER A 233 5.89 -5.71 14.75
CA SER A 233 4.80 -6.38 15.48
C SER A 233 3.51 -6.44 14.67
N ILE A 234 3.26 -5.44 13.82
CA ILE A 234 2.16 -5.42 12.86
C ILE A 234 2.77 -5.63 11.48
N LYS A 235 2.67 -6.87 11.02
CA LYS A 235 3.32 -7.34 9.80
C LYS A 235 2.59 -6.85 8.55
N THR A 236 3.38 -6.69 7.50
CA THR A 236 2.94 -6.31 6.15
C THR A 236 3.14 -7.52 5.25
N SER A 237 2.12 -7.88 4.47
CA SER A 237 2.27 -8.84 3.38
C SER A 237 3.05 -8.18 2.25
N MET A 238 3.86 -8.95 1.54
CA MET A 238 4.78 -8.43 0.53
C MET A 238 4.69 -9.21 -0.78
N VAL A 239 4.73 -8.48 -1.89
CA VAL A 239 4.92 -9.02 -3.24
C VAL A 239 6.23 -8.49 -3.74
N VAL A 240 7.19 -9.38 -3.98
CA VAL A 240 8.57 -9.01 -4.30
C VAL A 240 8.87 -9.47 -5.73
N ASN A 241 9.09 -8.53 -6.64
CA ASN A 241 9.72 -8.87 -7.92
C ASN A 241 11.20 -9.07 -7.67
N ASP A 242 11.71 -10.27 -7.98
CA ASP A 242 13.06 -10.70 -7.63
C ASP A 242 13.73 -11.33 -8.87
N PRO A 243 14.26 -10.50 -9.79
CA PRO A 243 15.05 -11.00 -10.90
C PRO A 243 16.18 -11.88 -10.37
N LYS A 244 16.36 -13.08 -10.93
CA LYS A 244 17.36 -14.10 -10.53
C LYS A 244 17.07 -14.84 -9.21
N GLY A 245 16.15 -14.37 -8.37
CA GLY A 245 15.74 -15.09 -7.15
C GLY A 245 16.68 -14.93 -5.95
N GLU A 246 17.56 -13.92 -5.95
CA GLU A 246 18.55 -13.71 -4.89
C GLU A 246 17.87 -13.31 -3.57
N LEU A 247 16.85 -12.44 -3.62
CA LEU A 247 16.13 -11.98 -2.44
C LEU A 247 15.36 -13.12 -1.78
N TYR A 248 14.71 -13.97 -2.58
CA TYR A 248 14.01 -15.16 -2.11
C TYR A 248 14.96 -16.12 -1.39
N GLN A 249 16.08 -16.48 -2.02
CA GLN A 249 17.05 -17.42 -1.47
C GLN A 249 17.62 -16.94 -0.13
N MET A 250 17.94 -15.65 -0.02
CA MET A 250 18.50 -15.07 1.20
C MET A 250 17.47 -14.94 2.32
N SER A 251 16.25 -14.50 2.00
CA SER A 251 15.24 -14.12 3.00
C SER A 251 14.31 -15.25 3.44
N TYR A 252 14.19 -16.35 2.67
CA TYR A 252 13.23 -17.43 2.90
C TYR A 252 13.19 -17.92 4.35
N LYS A 253 14.33 -18.41 4.86
CA LYS A 253 14.40 -18.98 6.23
C LYS A 253 14.07 -17.95 7.29
N PHE A 254 14.46 -16.70 7.06
CA PHE A 254 14.19 -15.61 7.99
C PHE A 254 12.69 -15.27 8.02
N LEU A 255 12.04 -15.10 6.86
CA LEU A 255 10.61 -14.83 6.75
C LEU A 255 9.77 -15.96 7.34
N ARG A 256 10.14 -17.23 7.08
CA ARG A 256 9.47 -18.41 7.69
C ARG A 256 9.59 -18.41 9.21
N LYS A 257 10.76 -18.07 9.77
CA LYS A 257 10.93 -17.89 11.23
C LYS A 257 10.11 -16.72 11.78
N GLN A 258 9.92 -15.67 10.99
CA GLN A 258 8.96 -14.60 11.29
C GLN A 258 7.51 -15.03 11.03
N GLY A 259 7.21 -16.29 10.73
CA GLY A 259 5.83 -16.78 10.58
C GLY A 259 5.08 -16.23 9.37
N TYR A 260 5.82 -15.86 8.32
CA TYR A 260 5.23 -15.61 7.01
C TYR A 260 4.90 -16.91 6.30
N ASP A 261 3.80 -16.89 5.54
CA ASP A 261 3.60 -17.84 4.45
C ASP A 261 4.40 -17.36 3.24
N VAL A 262 5.49 -18.07 2.92
CA VAL A 262 6.42 -17.66 1.86
C VAL A 262 6.13 -18.49 0.62
N GLN A 263 5.67 -17.82 -0.42
CA GLN A 263 5.30 -18.42 -1.70
C GLN A 263 6.24 -17.89 -2.79
N VAL A 264 6.47 -18.69 -3.82
CA VAL A 264 7.36 -18.32 -4.93
C VAL A 264 6.74 -18.73 -6.26
N LEU A 265 6.60 -17.75 -7.16
CA LEU A 265 6.36 -17.98 -8.57
C LEU A 265 7.73 -17.98 -9.27
N ASN A 266 8.25 -19.16 -9.57
CA ASN A 266 9.60 -19.35 -10.07
C ASN A 266 9.60 -19.66 -11.57
N LEU A 267 10.01 -18.69 -12.39
CA LEU A 267 10.11 -18.83 -13.84
C LEU A 267 11.51 -19.24 -14.30
N ILE A 268 12.46 -19.42 -13.39
CA ILE A 268 13.78 -20.00 -13.65
C ILE A 268 13.72 -21.52 -13.52
N ASN A 269 13.16 -22.00 -12.39
CA ASN A 269 12.97 -23.42 -12.13
C ASN A 269 11.51 -23.70 -11.82
N MET A 270 10.74 -23.93 -12.89
CA MET A 270 9.28 -24.03 -12.86
C MET A 270 8.78 -25.29 -12.13
N ASP A 271 9.58 -26.36 -12.06
CA ASP A 271 9.23 -27.57 -11.31
C ASP A 271 9.13 -27.30 -9.79
N PHE A 272 9.82 -26.27 -9.30
CA PHE A 272 9.79 -25.80 -7.92
C PHE A 272 9.14 -24.42 -7.81
N SER A 273 8.04 -24.21 -8.54
CA SER A 273 7.21 -23.01 -8.49
C SER A 273 5.84 -23.31 -7.90
N ALA A 274 5.24 -22.32 -7.26
CA ALA A 274 3.80 -22.27 -7.10
C ALA A 274 3.11 -22.17 -8.47
N SER A 275 1.96 -22.82 -8.62
CA SER A 275 1.12 -22.72 -9.82
C SER A 275 0.24 -21.48 -9.75
N TYR A 276 0.11 -20.78 -10.88
CA TYR A 276 -0.66 -19.55 -11.03
C TYR A 276 -1.42 -19.58 -12.35
N ASN A 277 -2.74 -19.76 -12.29
CA ASN A 277 -3.61 -19.65 -13.45
C ASN A 277 -4.14 -18.21 -13.56
N PRO A 278 -3.78 -17.43 -14.60
CA PRO A 278 -4.28 -16.06 -14.79
C PRO A 278 -5.81 -15.98 -14.86
N LEU A 279 -6.48 -17.07 -15.27
CA LEU A 279 -7.94 -17.14 -15.40
C LEU A 279 -8.64 -17.56 -14.10
N GLN A 280 -7.91 -17.85 -13.02
CA GLN A 280 -8.51 -18.40 -11.80
C GLN A 280 -9.64 -17.53 -11.23
N LYS A 281 -9.43 -16.21 -11.14
CA LYS A 281 -10.45 -15.28 -10.64
C LYS A 281 -11.71 -15.32 -11.51
N ILE A 282 -11.54 -15.36 -12.83
CA ILE A 282 -12.63 -15.44 -13.80
C ILE A 282 -13.41 -16.75 -13.62
N ILE A 283 -12.70 -17.87 -13.43
CA ILE A 283 -13.33 -19.18 -13.18
C ILE A 283 -14.17 -19.14 -11.91
N GLU A 284 -13.64 -18.57 -10.82
CA GLU A 284 -14.38 -18.43 -9.56
C GLU A 284 -15.62 -17.56 -9.72
N GLU A 285 -15.50 -16.41 -10.38
CA GLU A 285 -16.63 -15.52 -10.64
C GLU A 285 -17.67 -16.14 -11.58
N ALA A 286 -17.24 -16.90 -12.60
CA ALA A 286 -18.11 -17.61 -13.53
C ALA A 286 -18.89 -18.73 -12.83
N ARG A 287 -18.22 -19.53 -11.99
CA ARG A 287 -18.86 -20.56 -11.15
C ARG A 287 -19.82 -19.94 -10.15
N GLU A 288 -19.51 -18.73 -9.69
CA GLU A 288 -20.35 -18.04 -8.74
C GLU A 288 -21.58 -17.39 -9.39
N GLY A 289 -21.51 -17.00 -10.67
CA GLY A 289 -22.62 -16.44 -11.47
C GLY A 289 -22.50 -14.95 -11.78
N TYR A 290 -21.30 -14.36 -11.65
CA TYR A 290 -21.02 -12.94 -11.89
C TYR A 290 -20.68 -12.67 -13.37
N TYR A 291 -21.68 -12.75 -14.25
CA TYR A 291 -21.47 -12.63 -15.69
C TYR A 291 -20.85 -11.29 -16.12
N ASP A 292 -21.28 -10.17 -15.54
CA ASP A 292 -20.78 -8.84 -15.92
C ASP A 292 -19.32 -8.65 -15.50
N GLU A 293 -18.99 -9.12 -14.29
CA GLU A 293 -17.62 -9.08 -13.75
C GLU A 293 -16.68 -9.99 -14.54
N VAL A 294 -17.15 -11.19 -14.93
CA VAL A 294 -16.41 -12.09 -15.81
C VAL A 294 -16.07 -11.40 -17.13
N GLN A 295 -17.02 -10.73 -17.77
CA GLN A 295 -16.76 -10.02 -19.03
C GLN A 295 -15.73 -8.89 -18.83
N GLN A 296 -15.83 -8.13 -17.74
CA GLN A 296 -14.87 -7.07 -17.42
C GLN A 296 -13.46 -7.62 -17.16
N ASP A 297 -13.35 -8.69 -16.37
CA ASP A 297 -12.08 -9.31 -16.01
C ASP A 297 -11.41 -10.00 -17.21
N VAL A 298 -12.20 -10.68 -18.06
CA VAL A 298 -11.73 -11.25 -19.33
C VAL A 298 -11.14 -10.14 -20.21
N ASN A 299 -11.87 -9.04 -20.37
CA ASN A 299 -11.38 -7.90 -21.14
C ASN A 299 -10.13 -7.26 -20.53
N ALA A 300 -10.05 -7.16 -19.20
CA ALA A 300 -8.88 -6.63 -18.50
C ALA A 300 -7.62 -7.48 -18.77
N ILE A 301 -7.74 -8.82 -18.70
CA ILE A 301 -6.63 -9.74 -19.01
C ILE A 301 -6.18 -9.57 -20.47
N SER A 302 -7.12 -9.64 -21.42
CA SER A 302 -6.78 -9.52 -22.83
C SER A 302 -6.18 -8.16 -23.17
N SER A 303 -6.71 -7.08 -22.59
CA SER A 303 -6.16 -5.73 -22.77
C SER A 303 -4.73 -5.63 -22.23
N ALA A 304 -4.45 -6.25 -21.08
CA ALA A 304 -3.11 -6.24 -20.50
C ALA A 304 -2.08 -7.01 -21.36
N ILE A 305 -2.53 -7.93 -22.22
CA ILE A 305 -1.66 -8.67 -23.16
C ILE A 305 -1.37 -7.86 -24.43
N TYR A 306 -2.39 -7.21 -25.02
CA TYR A 306 -2.27 -6.64 -26.37
C TYR A 306 -2.20 -5.10 -26.43
N VAL A 307 -2.58 -4.38 -25.38
CA VAL A 307 -2.54 -2.92 -25.38
C VAL A 307 -1.09 -2.46 -25.24
N ASP A 308 -0.55 -1.96 -26.35
CA ASP A 308 0.68 -1.17 -26.38
C ASP A 308 0.31 0.31 -26.55
N PRO A 309 0.62 1.19 -25.56
CA PRO A 309 0.36 2.63 -25.64
C PRO A 309 0.99 3.30 -26.87
N ASN A 310 2.10 2.76 -27.37
CA ASN A 310 2.89 3.34 -28.44
C ASN A 310 2.49 2.83 -29.84
N ALA A 311 1.52 1.92 -29.94
CA ALA A 311 1.12 1.36 -31.21
C ALA A 311 0.40 2.38 -32.10
N LYS A 312 0.83 2.43 -33.37
CA LYS A 312 0.26 3.34 -34.39
C LYS A 312 -1.15 2.93 -34.82
N ASP A 313 -1.45 1.64 -34.87
CA ASP A 313 -2.73 1.11 -35.32
C ASP A 313 -3.40 0.28 -34.23
N LYS A 314 -4.50 0.83 -33.68
CA LYS A 314 -5.29 0.20 -32.62
C LYS A 314 -6.24 -0.88 -33.14
N PHE A 315 -6.43 -0.98 -34.46
CA PHE A 315 -7.32 -1.97 -35.05
C PHE A 315 -6.89 -3.39 -34.69
N TRP A 316 -5.63 -3.75 -34.95
CA TRP A 316 -5.10 -5.09 -34.69
C TRP A 316 -5.14 -5.45 -33.22
N GLN A 317 -4.83 -4.50 -32.33
CA GLN A 317 -4.91 -4.70 -30.89
C GLN A 317 -6.34 -5.02 -30.45
N ASN A 318 -7.31 -4.19 -30.84
CA ASN A 318 -8.71 -4.38 -30.47
C ASN A 318 -9.27 -5.69 -31.03
N SER A 319 -8.92 -6.05 -32.27
CA SER A 319 -9.31 -7.32 -32.87
C SER A 319 -8.73 -8.52 -32.11
N SER A 320 -7.45 -8.49 -31.72
CA SER A 320 -6.80 -9.55 -30.94
C SER A 320 -7.36 -9.67 -29.52
N ILE A 321 -7.69 -8.53 -28.87
CA ILE A 321 -8.36 -8.50 -27.56
C ILE A 321 -9.71 -9.20 -27.64
N ASN A 322 -10.54 -8.82 -28.62
CA ASN A 322 -11.88 -9.37 -28.79
C ASN A 322 -11.85 -10.86 -29.18
N LEU A 323 -10.88 -11.28 -30.00
CA LEU A 323 -10.69 -12.69 -30.32
C LEU A 323 -10.32 -13.51 -29.08
N LEU A 324 -9.36 -13.03 -28.27
CA LEU A 324 -8.98 -13.70 -27.03
C LEU A 324 -10.15 -13.75 -26.03
N ASN A 325 -10.91 -12.65 -25.91
CA ASN A 325 -12.13 -12.62 -25.09
C ASN A 325 -13.12 -13.71 -25.52
N ALA A 326 -13.37 -13.83 -26.83
CA ALA A 326 -14.28 -14.83 -27.38
C ALA A 326 -13.85 -16.26 -27.06
N LEU A 327 -12.55 -16.56 -27.19
CA LEU A 327 -12.00 -17.89 -26.89
C LEU A 327 -12.11 -18.24 -25.40
N ILE A 328 -11.77 -17.30 -24.50
CA ILE A 328 -11.90 -17.52 -23.06
C ILE A 328 -13.37 -17.75 -22.67
N LEU A 329 -14.28 -16.94 -23.19
CA LEU A 329 -15.72 -17.08 -22.92
C LEU A 329 -16.31 -18.38 -23.50
N ALA A 330 -15.84 -18.82 -24.66
CA ALA A 330 -16.22 -20.10 -25.24
C ALA A 330 -15.76 -21.29 -24.38
N LEU A 331 -14.54 -21.23 -23.82
CA LEU A 331 -14.07 -22.24 -22.86
C LEU A 331 -14.85 -22.24 -21.55
N LEU A 332 -15.29 -21.07 -21.06
CA LEU A 332 -16.16 -20.98 -19.88
C LEU A 332 -17.53 -21.63 -20.13
N ASP A 333 -18.13 -21.42 -21.31
CA ASP A 333 -19.35 -22.13 -21.69
C ASP A 333 -19.13 -23.65 -21.74
N TYR A 334 -18.05 -24.09 -22.39
CA TYR A 334 -17.70 -25.51 -22.44
C TYR A 334 -17.53 -26.12 -21.04
N ALA A 335 -16.76 -25.45 -20.18
CA ALA A 335 -16.56 -25.86 -18.79
C ALA A 335 -17.86 -25.93 -17.99
N LYS A 336 -18.77 -24.97 -18.19
CA LYS A 336 -20.09 -24.96 -17.54
C LYS A 336 -20.96 -26.13 -17.99
N ARG A 337 -20.92 -26.51 -19.27
CA ARG A 337 -21.70 -27.62 -19.83
C ARG A 337 -21.19 -29.00 -19.42
N HIS A 338 -19.87 -29.15 -19.27
CA HIS A 338 -19.22 -30.44 -19.04
C HIS A 338 -18.65 -30.61 -17.63
N ASP A 339 -18.85 -29.63 -16.73
CA ASP A 339 -18.22 -29.54 -15.39
C ASP A 339 -16.68 -29.63 -15.44
N ALA A 340 -16.09 -29.10 -16.50
CA ALA A 340 -14.66 -29.18 -16.82
C ALA A 340 -13.92 -27.87 -16.51
N TRP A 341 -14.14 -27.31 -15.33
CA TRP A 341 -13.58 -26.01 -14.91
C TRP A 341 -12.05 -25.98 -14.81
N ASP A 342 -11.45 -27.14 -14.57
CA ASP A 342 -10.00 -27.35 -14.55
C ASP A 342 -9.36 -27.23 -15.95
N GLN A 343 -10.15 -27.33 -17.01
CA GLN A 343 -9.68 -27.15 -18.39
C GLN A 343 -9.66 -25.68 -18.83
N VAL A 344 -10.14 -24.74 -18.01
CA VAL A 344 -10.11 -23.31 -18.34
C VAL A 344 -8.72 -22.75 -18.03
N THR A 345 -7.84 -22.79 -19.02
CA THR A 345 -6.44 -22.37 -18.89
C THR A 345 -6.00 -21.61 -20.14
N MET A 346 -5.02 -20.70 -19.99
CA MET A 346 -4.42 -20.01 -21.13
C MET A 346 -3.76 -20.97 -22.13
N TYR A 347 -3.29 -22.12 -21.66
CA TYR A 347 -2.79 -23.21 -22.51
C TYR A 347 -3.87 -23.75 -23.46
N ASN A 348 -5.06 -24.04 -22.92
CA ASN A 348 -6.16 -24.55 -23.74
C ASN A 348 -6.76 -23.47 -24.64
N VAL A 349 -6.69 -22.20 -24.24
CA VAL A 349 -7.04 -21.06 -25.12
C VAL A 349 -6.10 -21.01 -26.33
N ASP A 350 -4.79 -21.12 -26.10
CA ASP A 350 -3.77 -21.13 -27.17
C ASP A 350 -3.93 -22.33 -28.10
N HIS A 351 -4.20 -23.52 -27.55
CA HIS A 351 -4.50 -24.73 -28.35
C HIS A 351 -5.77 -24.58 -29.18
N MET A 352 -6.86 -24.10 -28.58
CA MET A 352 -8.10 -23.85 -29.30
C MET A 352 -7.88 -22.86 -30.45
N MET A 353 -7.10 -21.81 -30.22
CA MET A 353 -6.76 -20.85 -31.26
C MET A 353 -5.92 -21.49 -32.37
N THR A 354 -4.90 -22.27 -32.03
CA THR A 354 -3.99 -22.90 -33.00
C THR A 354 -4.71 -23.94 -33.85
N ASP A 355 -5.47 -24.84 -33.22
CA ASP A 355 -6.14 -25.96 -33.88
C ASP A 355 -7.33 -25.53 -34.75
N LEU A 356 -8.04 -24.48 -34.36
CA LEU A 356 -9.22 -23.99 -35.07
C LEU A 356 -8.92 -22.80 -35.97
N GLY A 357 -8.06 -21.87 -35.54
CA GLY A 357 -7.74 -20.65 -36.26
C GLY A 357 -6.78 -20.89 -37.43
N GLY A 358 -5.82 -21.80 -37.26
CA GLY A 358 -4.80 -22.11 -38.27
C GLY A 358 -5.25 -23.03 -39.41
N VAL A 359 -6.46 -23.61 -39.32
CA VAL A 359 -6.93 -24.64 -40.26
C VAL A 359 -8.19 -24.17 -41.00
N ASN A 360 -8.11 -24.14 -42.33
CA ASN A 360 -9.24 -23.87 -43.21
C ASN A 360 -9.82 -25.18 -43.76
N VAL A 361 -11.14 -25.31 -43.76
CA VAL A 361 -11.87 -26.45 -44.32
C VAL A 361 -12.78 -25.99 -45.45
N GLU A 362 -13.01 -26.87 -46.42
CA GLU A 362 -14.00 -26.62 -47.48
C GLU A 362 -15.40 -26.77 -46.92
N ILE A 363 -16.31 -25.91 -47.38
CA ILE A 363 -17.70 -25.89 -46.93
C ILE A 363 -18.66 -26.42 -48.00
N ASN A 364 -19.79 -26.93 -47.55
CA ASN A 364 -20.89 -27.36 -48.38
C ASN A 364 -21.90 -26.21 -48.61
N SER A 365 -22.97 -26.47 -49.37
CA SER A 365 -23.98 -25.46 -49.70
C SER A 365 -24.76 -24.92 -48.49
N LYS A 366 -24.64 -25.55 -47.33
CA LYS A 366 -25.22 -25.11 -46.04
C LYS A 366 -24.22 -24.36 -45.16
N GLY A 367 -23.01 -24.08 -45.65
CA GLY A 367 -21.96 -23.38 -44.90
C GLY A 367 -21.25 -24.24 -43.83
N LYS A 368 -21.52 -25.54 -43.78
CA LYS A 368 -20.90 -26.48 -42.84
C LYS A 368 -19.69 -27.18 -43.49
N PRO A 369 -18.73 -27.73 -42.72
CA PRO A 369 -17.63 -28.51 -43.28
C PRO A 369 -18.17 -29.62 -44.20
N VAL A 370 -17.53 -29.81 -45.35
CA VAL A 370 -17.87 -30.91 -46.26
C VAL A 370 -17.74 -32.23 -45.51
N LEU A 371 -18.80 -33.04 -45.53
CA LEU A 371 -18.84 -34.33 -44.87
C LEU A 371 -17.85 -35.27 -45.58
N THR A 372 -16.79 -35.69 -44.89
CA THR A 372 -15.89 -36.75 -45.38
C THR A 372 -16.33 -38.11 -44.85
N PRO A 373 -15.92 -39.23 -45.48
CA PRO A 373 -16.21 -40.58 -44.97
C PRO A 373 -15.77 -40.77 -43.51
N GLU A 374 -14.60 -40.25 -43.14
CA GLU A 374 -14.07 -40.31 -41.77
C GLU A 374 -14.92 -39.49 -40.78
N MET A 375 -15.41 -38.31 -41.19
CA MET A 375 -16.28 -37.49 -40.35
C MET A 375 -17.67 -38.11 -40.18
N ALA A 376 -18.20 -38.73 -41.24
CA ALA A 376 -19.46 -39.46 -41.20
C ALA A 376 -19.38 -40.66 -40.25
N GLU A 377 -18.29 -41.43 -40.32
CA GLU A 377 -18.01 -42.53 -39.40
C GLU A 377 -17.89 -42.04 -37.94
N ALA A 378 -17.14 -40.97 -37.70
CA ALA A 378 -16.98 -40.39 -36.35
C ALA A 378 -18.28 -39.82 -35.76
N GLN A 379 -19.21 -39.37 -36.61
CA GLN A 379 -20.51 -38.84 -36.19
C GLN A 379 -21.63 -39.91 -36.18
N GLY A 380 -21.33 -41.14 -36.62
CA GLY A 380 -22.33 -42.21 -36.73
C GLY A 380 -23.39 -41.96 -37.80
N ILE A 381 -23.04 -41.22 -38.87
CA ILE A 381 -23.93 -40.86 -39.98
C ILE A 381 -23.57 -41.73 -41.19
N GLU A 382 -24.57 -42.22 -41.92
CA GLU A 382 -24.36 -42.95 -43.17
C GLU A 382 -23.83 -42.00 -44.25
N PHE A 383 -22.66 -42.32 -44.82
CA PHE A 383 -22.00 -41.47 -45.81
C PHE A 383 -22.62 -41.66 -47.21
N ASP A 384 -23.35 -40.64 -47.68
CA ASP A 384 -23.80 -40.56 -49.06
C ASP A 384 -22.97 -39.53 -49.85
N PRO A 385 -22.10 -39.98 -50.78
CA PRO A 385 -21.26 -39.09 -51.60
C PRO A 385 -22.06 -38.22 -52.56
N THR A 386 -23.35 -38.50 -52.79
CA THR A 386 -24.22 -37.71 -53.67
C THR A 386 -24.97 -36.60 -52.95
N SER A 387 -25.01 -36.64 -51.61
CA SER A 387 -25.71 -35.69 -50.75
C SER A 387 -25.17 -34.26 -50.88
N ALA A 388 -26.02 -33.27 -50.62
CA ALA A 388 -25.62 -31.86 -50.61
C ALA A 388 -24.54 -31.57 -49.55
N ASP A 389 -24.46 -32.40 -48.51
CA ASP A 389 -23.52 -32.23 -47.39
C ASP A 389 -22.09 -32.72 -47.74
N ALA A 390 -21.96 -33.62 -48.71
CA ALA A 390 -20.69 -34.16 -49.22
C ALA A 390 -20.14 -33.39 -50.44
N ARG A 391 -20.86 -32.38 -50.95
CA ARG A 391 -20.44 -31.58 -52.11
C ARG A 391 -19.77 -30.27 -51.70
N PRO A 392 -18.50 -30.02 -52.07
CA PRO A 392 -17.84 -28.75 -51.82
C PRO A 392 -18.40 -27.63 -52.69
N THR A 393 -18.48 -26.42 -52.14
CA THR A 393 -18.79 -25.18 -52.90
C THR A 393 -17.55 -24.54 -53.53
N GLY A 394 -16.36 -24.99 -53.15
CA GLY A 394 -15.07 -24.38 -53.53
C GLY A 394 -14.63 -23.24 -52.61
N GLU A 395 -15.48 -22.83 -51.66
CA GLU A 395 -15.16 -21.84 -50.65
C GLU A 395 -14.49 -22.50 -49.44
N ARG A 396 -13.51 -21.82 -48.85
CA ARG A 396 -12.76 -22.30 -47.67
C ARG A 396 -12.98 -21.35 -46.51
N LYS A 397 -13.25 -21.94 -45.35
CA LYS A 397 -13.56 -21.20 -44.13
C LYS A 397 -12.73 -21.72 -42.97
N SER A 398 -12.28 -20.82 -42.10
CA SER A 398 -11.54 -21.20 -40.88
C SER A 398 -12.44 -22.04 -39.97
N LYS A 399 -11.89 -23.12 -39.40
CA LYS A 399 -12.61 -23.95 -38.42
C LYS A 399 -13.07 -23.13 -37.23
N LEU A 400 -12.36 -22.06 -36.87
CA LEU A 400 -12.74 -21.17 -35.79
C LEU A 400 -14.06 -20.43 -36.08
N ILE A 401 -14.27 -19.97 -37.31
CA ILE A 401 -15.52 -19.30 -37.69
C ILE A 401 -16.68 -20.31 -37.60
N ILE A 402 -16.46 -21.53 -38.11
CA ILE A 402 -17.45 -22.61 -38.04
C ILE A 402 -17.80 -22.97 -36.59
N TYR A 403 -16.80 -22.97 -35.71
CA TYR A 403 -17.02 -23.22 -34.28
C TYR A 403 -17.96 -22.16 -33.66
N PHE A 404 -17.72 -20.88 -33.91
CA PHE A 404 -18.57 -19.81 -33.36
C PHE A 404 -19.97 -19.75 -34.00
N GLU A 405 -20.12 -20.16 -35.26
CA GLU A 405 -21.43 -20.33 -35.89
C GLU A 405 -22.22 -21.48 -35.25
N ALA A 406 -21.57 -22.63 -35.02
CA ALA A 406 -22.19 -23.74 -34.29
C ALA A 406 -22.54 -23.36 -32.85
N LEU A 407 -21.71 -22.53 -32.20
CA LEU A 407 -21.97 -22.01 -30.87
C LEU A 407 -23.20 -21.09 -30.85
N ASP A 408 -23.40 -20.28 -31.89
CA ASP A 408 -24.59 -19.44 -32.04
C ASP A 408 -25.85 -20.27 -32.32
N GLU A 409 -25.79 -21.25 -33.23
CA GLU A 409 -26.89 -22.21 -33.46
C GLU A 409 -27.32 -22.87 -32.14
N LEU A 410 -26.35 -23.30 -31.33
CA LEU A 410 -26.62 -23.88 -30.01
C LEU A 410 -27.24 -22.86 -29.04
N ASN A 411 -26.81 -21.60 -29.11
CA ASN A 411 -27.35 -20.52 -28.27
C ASN A 411 -28.81 -20.19 -28.62
N GLN A 412 -29.18 -20.24 -29.90
CA GLN A 412 -30.57 -20.06 -30.34
C GLN A 412 -31.48 -21.18 -29.80
N LEU A 413 -30.98 -22.41 -29.71
CA LEU A 413 -31.73 -23.55 -29.14
C LEU A 413 -31.78 -23.53 -27.61
N HIS A 414 -30.66 -23.18 -26.97
CA HIS A 414 -30.50 -23.20 -25.51
C HIS A 414 -29.79 -21.94 -25.04
N PRO A 415 -30.48 -20.81 -24.81
CA PRO A 415 -29.82 -19.55 -24.49
C PRO A 415 -28.92 -19.62 -23.25
N ASP A 416 -27.66 -19.20 -23.39
CA ASP A 416 -26.73 -19.00 -22.28
C ASP A 416 -25.93 -17.72 -22.46
N LYS A 417 -25.72 -17.01 -21.33
CA LYS A 417 -25.01 -15.73 -21.33
C LYS A 417 -23.57 -15.86 -21.82
N PHE A 418 -22.85 -16.93 -21.48
CA PHE A 418 -21.46 -17.08 -21.93
C PHE A 418 -21.38 -17.29 -23.44
N ARG A 419 -22.33 -18.01 -24.05
CA ARG A 419 -22.39 -18.20 -25.49
C ARG A 419 -22.69 -16.91 -26.23
N GLN A 420 -23.66 -16.14 -25.73
CA GLN A 420 -23.96 -14.83 -26.27
C GLN A 420 -22.75 -13.90 -26.18
N MET A 421 -22.10 -13.81 -25.01
CA MET A 421 -20.91 -12.98 -24.82
C MET A 421 -19.74 -13.42 -25.73
N ALA A 422 -19.54 -14.73 -25.89
CA ALA A 422 -18.50 -15.28 -26.76
C ALA A 422 -18.76 -14.94 -28.23
N HIS A 423 -20.00 -15.10 -28.69
CA HIS A 423 -20.42 -14.72 -30.04
C HIS A 423 -20.24 -13.22 -30.30
N ASP A 424 -20.71 -12.38 -29.37
CA ASP A 424 -20.61 -10.92 -29.50
C ASP A 424 -19.14 -10.46 -29.55
N ALA A 425 -18.28 -11.03 -28.71
CA ALA A 425 -16.84 -10.76 -28.75
C ALA A 425 -16.19 -11.25 -30.06
N PHE A 426 -16.58 -12.42 -30.55
CA PHE A 426 -16.06 -12.95 -31.82
C PHE A 426 -16.46 -12.07 -33.00
N ALA A 427 -17.72 -11.64 -33.07
CA ALA A 427 -18.20 -10.73 -34.10
C ALA A 427 -17.43 -9.39 -34.09
N GLN A 428 -17.14 -8.85 -32.89
CA GLN A 428 -16.37 -7.61 -32.72
C GLN A 428 -14.88 -7.76 -33.10
N SER A 429 -14.33 -8.98 -33.05
CA SER A 429 -12.95 -9.21 -33.49
C SER A 429 -12.74 -8.97 -34.99
N LYS A 430 -13.83 -9.04 -35.78
CA LYS A 430 -13.81 -9.00 -37.26
C LYS A 430 -12.97 -10.11 -37.90
N PHE A 431 -12.71 -11.20 -37.16
CA PHE A 431 -11.98 -12.36 -37.66
C PHE A 431 -12.65 -13.02 -38.86
N ALA A 432 -13.98 -12.92 -38.98
CA ALA A 432 -14.74 -13.45 -40.11
C ALA A 432 -14.56 -12.67 -41.44
N GLY A 433 -13.72 -11.63 -41.48
CA GLY A 433 -13.39 -10.92 -42.72
C GLY A 433 -12.29 -11.60 -43.53
N ASP A 434 -12.54 -11.88 -44.80
CA ASP A 434 -11.65 -12.68 -45.67
C ASP A 434 -10.23 -12.13 -45.80
N GLU A 435 -10.07 -10.80 -45.88
CA GLU A 435 -8.74 -10.18 -46.11
C GLU A 435 -7.89 -9.99 -44.85
N THR A 436 -8.50 -10.00 -43.65
CA THR A 436 -7.82 -9.58 -42.40
C THR A 436 -7.71 -10.67 -41.35
N SER A 437 -8.43 -11.79 -41.51
CA SER A 437 -8.42 -12.94 -40.60
C SER A 437 -7.03 -13.45 -40.26
N GLY A 438 -6.16 -13.63 -41.28
CA GLY A 438 -4.79 -14.12 -41.10
C GLY A 438 -3.89 -13.18 -40.29
N ASN A 439 -4.05 -11.87 -40.48
CA ASN A 439 -3.29 -10.87 -39.72
C ASN A 439 -3.78 -10.76 -38.27
N ILE A 440 -5.09 -10.85 -38.04
CA ILE A 440 -5.66 -10.90 -36.68
C ILE A 440 -5.20 -12.16 -35.97
N TYR A 441 -5.24 -13.32 -36.63
CA TYR A 441 -4.74 -14.59 -36.09
C TYR A 441 -3.27 -14.47 -35.65
N SER A 442 -2.41 -13.97 -36.54
CA SER A 442 -0.97 -13.83 -36.27
C SER A 442 -0.71 -12.89 -35.09
N SER A 443 -1.42 -11.74 -35.05
CA SER A 443 -1.31 -10.78 -33.95
C SER A 443 -1.79 -11.35 -32.61
N ALA A 444 -2.90 -12.09 -32.60
CA ALA A 444 -3.42 -12.72 -31.39
C ALA A 444 -2.49 -13.85 -30.92
N SER A 445 -2.03 -14.70 -31.83
CA SER A 445 -1.09 -15.79 -31.52
C SER A 445 0.21 -15.29 -30.88
N GLU A 446 0.79 -14.20 -31.38
CA GLU A 446 2.04 -13.68 -30.81
C GLU A 446 1.88 -13.23 -29.35
N GLY A 447 0.73 -12.68 -28.95
CA GLY A 447 0.50 -12.19 -27.58
C GLY A 447 0.37 -13.29 -26.51
N ILE A 448 -0.03 -14.50 -26.90
CA ILE A 448 -0.21 -15.64 -25.97
C ILE A 448 0.73 -16.81 -26.25
N LYS A 449 1.65 -16.66 -27.20
CA LYS A 449 2.65 -17.66 -27.59
C LYS A 449 3.47 -18.24 -26.43
N ILE A 450 3.67 -17.48 -25.35
CA ILE A 450 4.38 -17.97 -24.16
C ILE A 450 3.72 -19.21 -23.54
N TYR A 451 2.39 -19.33 -23.68
CA TYR A 451 1.62 -20.42 -23.08
C TYR A 451 1.79 -21.72 -23.85
N ASN A 452 2.15 -21.69 -25.14
CA ASN A 452 2.44 -22.90 -25.94
C ASN A 452 3.55 -23.76 -25.30
N GLN A 453 4.51 -23.11 -24.63
CA GLN A 453 5.61 -23.81 -23.97
C GLN A 453 5.10 -24.70 -22.83
N ALA A 454 5.41 -26.00 -22.90
CA ALA A 454 4.88 -27.00 -21.97
C ALA A 454 5.13 -26.67 -20.49
N ASN A 455 6.28 -26.06 -20.14
CA ASN A 455 6.60 -25.70 -18.76
C ASN A 455 5.73 -24.55 -18.25
N ILE A 456 5.46 -23.53 -19.08
CA ILE A 456 4.54 -22.43 -18.77
C ILE A 456 3.10 -22.94 -18.72
N GLY A 457 2.70 -23.77 -19.68
CA GLY A 457 1.39 -24.43 -19.68
C GLY A 457 1.13 -25.20 -18.39
N LYS A 458 2.09 -26.02 -17.95
CA LYS A 458 2.01 -26.74 -16.66
C LYS A 458 1.94 -25.79 -15.47
N LEU A 459 2.80 -24.79 -15.39
CA LEU A 459 2.83 -23.81 -14.30
C LEU A 459 1.50 -23.04 -14.16
N THR A 460 0.84 -22.78 -15.28
CA THR A 460 -0.40 -22.01 -15.36
C THR A 460 -1.68 -22.84 -15.41
N SER A 461 -1.55 -24.17 -15.37
CA SER A 461 -2.69 -25.11 -15.43
C SER A 461 -3.51 -25.17 -14.13
N MET A 462 -2.89 -24.84 -12.99
CA MET A 462 -3.52 -24.87 -11.68
C MET A 462 -3.26 -23.56 -10.94
N ASN A 463 -4.04 -23.31 -9.89
CA ASN A 463 -3.83 -22.16 -9.03
C ASN A 463 -3.61 -22.59 -7.57
N SER A 464 -2.42 -22.29 -7.06
CA SER A 464 -2.03 -22.58 -5.67
C SER A 464 -1.97 -21.32 -4.80
N ILE A 465 -1.86 -20.15 -5.43
CA ILE A 465 -1.73 -18.86 -4.77
C ILE A 465 -3.08 -18.17 -4.71
N ASN A 466 -3.55 -17.79 -3.52
CA ASN A 466 -4.73 -16.94 -3.38
C ASN A 466 -4.29 -15.50 -3.06
N PHE A 467 -4.54 -14.58 -3.99
CA PHE A 467 -4.13 -13.18 -3.87
C PHE A 467 -4.94 -12.39 -2.85
N GLU A 468 -6.23 -12.70 -2.65
CA GLU A 468 -7.08 -12.02 -1.66
C GLU A 468 -6.50 -12.14 -0.24
N ASN A 469 -5.92 -13.30 0.09
CA ASN A 469 -5.32 -13.57 1.41
C ASN A 469 -4.21 -12.60 1.80
N MET A 470 -3.53 -11.98 0.83
CA MET A 470 -2.43 -11.07 1.10
C MET A 470 -2.91 -9.82 1.86
N GLY A 471 -4.10 -9.32 1.53
CA GLY A 471 -4.75 -8.21 2.25
C GLY A 471 -5.79 -8.67 3.28
N PHE A 472 -6.46 -9.80 2.99
CA PHE A 472 -7.59 -10.32 3.76
C PHE A 472 -7.39 -11.81 4.06
N PRO A 473 -6.57 -12.15 5.06
CA PRO A 473 -6.23 -13.55 5.35
C PRO A 473 -7.41 -14.39 5.88
N ARG A 474 -8.56 -13.75 6.15
CA ARG A 474 -9.74 -14.39 6.72
C ARG A 474 -10.98 -13.88 6.00
N ILE A 475 -11.63 -14.75 5.23
CA ILE A 475 -12.81 -14.41 4.44
C ILE A 475 -13.87 -15.49 4.67
N MET A 476 -15.04 -15.06 5.11
CA MET A 476 -16.23 -15.90 5.18
C MET A 476 -17.09 -15.62 3.95
N LYS A 477 -17.47 -16.68 3.23
CA LYS A 477 -18.45 -16.64 2.15
C LYS A 477 -19.69 -17.43 2.60
N LEU A 478 -20.84 -16.77 2.66
CA LEU A 478 -22.12 -17.40 3.00
C LEU A 478 -23.06 -17.24 1.80
N ARG A 479 -23.41 -18.35 1.16
CA ARG A 479 -24.35 -18.37 0.03
C ARG A 479 -25.75 -18.70 0.51
N LEU A 480 -26.67 -17.78 0.24
CA LEU A 480 -28.04 -17.78 0.72
C LEU A 480 -29.03 -17.94 -0.44
N ALA A 481 -30.29 -18.21 -0.10
CA ALA A 481 -31.39 -18.21 -1.05
C ALA A 481 -31.70 -16.81 -1.58
N ASP A 482 -32.33 -16.75 -2.76
CA ASP A 482 -32.51 -15.51 -3.52
C ASP A 482 -33.32 -14.43 -2.76
N LYS A 483 -34.17 -14.83 -1.81
CA LYS A 483 -34.92 -13.90 -0.94
C LYS A 483 -34.04 -12.95 -0.12
N TYR A 484 -32.76 -13.27 0.09
CA TYR A 484 -31.82 -12.44 0.84
C TYR A 484 -31.00 -11.49 -0.04
N GLN A 485 -31.06 -11.60 -1.37
CA GLN A 485 -30.29 -10.76 -2.28
C GLN A 485 -30.58 -9.27 -2.03
N PHE A 486 -29.55 -8.44 -2.06
CA PHE A 486 -29.62 -6.99 -1.78
C PHE A 486 -30.10 -6.59 -0.37
N HIS A 487 -30.17 -7.54 0.56
CA HIS A 487 -30.51 -7.25 1.95
C HIS A 487 -29.27 -7.27 2.85
N THR A 488 -29.35 -6.55 3.96
CA THR A 488 -28.19 -6.37 4.86
C THR A 488 -28.25 -7.36 6.01
N GLY A 489 -27.20 -8.16 6.16
CA GLY A 489 -26.98 -9.02 7.32
C GLY A 489 -26.05 -8.36 8.35
N ILE A 490 -26.38 -8.45 9.62
CA ILE A 490 -25.52 -8.05 10.75
C ILE A 490 -24.69 -9.27 11.13
N VAL A 491 -23.40 -9.25 10.80
CA VAL A 491 -22.48 -10.33 11.12
C VAL A 491 -21.79 -10.03 12.44
N THR A 492 -21.90 -10.96 13.39
CA THR A 492 -21.26 -10.84 14.71
C THR A 492 -20.49 -12.10 15.06
N PHE A 493 -19.20 -11.95 15.36
CA PHE A 493 -18.33 -13.02 15.86
C PHE A 493 -18.22 -12.95 17.38
N PHE A 494 -18.23 -14.11 18.03
CA PHE A 494 -18.13 -14.25 19.48
C PHE A 494 -17.02 -15.25 19.84
N ASN A 495 -16.38 -15.05 20.98
CA ASN A 495 -15.51 -16.06 21.55
C ASN A 495 -16.33 -17.18 22.24
N ALA A 496 -15.66 -18.25 22.67
CA ALA A 496 -16.29 -19.36 23.40
C ALA A 496 -17.03 -18.96 24.69
N LYS A 497 -16.75 -17.77 25.25
CA LYS A 497 -17.41 -17.20 26.45
C LYS A 497 -18.56 -16.25 26.11
N GLY A 498 -18.93 -16.10 24.83
CA GLY A 498 -20.00 -15.20 24.38
C GLY A 498 -19.62 -13.71 24.30
N LYS A 499 -18.34 -13.34 24.47
CA LYS A 499 -17.87 -11.97 24.26
C LYS A 499 -17.77 -11.68 22.77
N VAL A 500 -18.35 -10.57 22.33
CA VAL A 500 -18.25 -10.06 20.96
C VAL A 500 -16.79 -9.76 20.61
N LEU A 501 -16.30 -10.36 19.54
CA LEU A 501 -14.98 -10.11 18.95
C LEU A 501 -15.06 -9.02 17.88
N GLU A 502 -16.06 -9.13 17.01
CA GLU A 502 -16.24 -8.26 15.85
C GLU A 502 -17.72 -8.21 15.47
N LYS A 503 -18.21 -7.02 15.07
CA LYS A 503 -19.59 -6.81 14.63
C LYS A 503 -19.62 -5.78 13.52
N ARG A 504 -20.11 -6.15 12.33
CA ARG A 504 -20.30 -5.25 11.19
C ARG A 504 -21.50 -5.67 10.35
N THR A 505 -22.10 -4.71 9.65
CA THR A 505 -23.15 -4.95 8.65
C THR A 505 -22.51 -5.29 7.31
N GLN A 506 -23.07 -6.26 6.59
CA GLN A 506 -22.64 -6.64 5.26
C GLN A 506 -23.84 -6.86 4.36
N LEU A 507 -23.77 -6.34 3.13
CA LEU A 507 -24.78 -6.54 2.11
C LEU A 507 -24.63 -7.91 1.47
N VAL A 508 -25.75 -8.61 1.26
CA VAL A 508 -25.82 -9.78 0.37
C VAL A 508 -25.86 -9.29 -1.07
N ASP A 509 -24.97 -9.80 -1.91
CA ASP A 509 -24.85 -9.32 -3.29
C ASP A 509 -25.97 -9.83 -4.23
N LYS A 510 -25.84 -9.45 -5.51
CA LYS A 510 -26.78 -9.81 -6.59
C LYS A 510 -26.88 -11.30 -6.87
N VAL A 511 -25.92 -12.11 -6.40
CA VAL A 511 -25.90 -13.57 -6.60
C VAL A 511 -26.24 -14.33 -5.30
N GLY A 512 -26.61 -13.61 -4.25
CA GLY A 512 -27.02 -14.20 -2.97
C GLY A 512 -25.84 -14.58 -2.07
N ILE A 513 -24.65 -14.03 -2.31
CA ILE A 513 -23.46 -14.28 -1.49
C ILE A 513 -23.22 -13.11 -0.54
N LEU A 514 -23.05 -13.44 0.74
CA LEU A 514 -22.53 -12.54 1.76
C LEU A 514 -21.04 -12.85 1.93
N ARG A 515 -20.19 -11.96 1.39
CA ARG A 515 -18.73 -12.01 1.57
C ARG A 515 -18.34 -11.09 2.73
N TYR A 516 -17.75 -11.66 3.78
CA TYR A 516 -17.34 -10.93 4.98
C TYR A 516 -15.87 -11.19 5.27
N ALA A 517 -15.03 -10.15 5.19
CA ALA A 517 -13.66 -10.26 5.64
C ALA A 517 -13.58 -10.09 7.16
N ILE A 518 -12.75 -10.88 7.85
CA ILE A 518 -12.63 -10.85 9.32
C ILE A 518 -11.30 -10.19 9.72
N GLU A 519 -11.36 -9.07 10.43
CA GLU A 519 -10.16 -8.34 10.84
C GLU A 519 -9.49 -9.00 12.05
N THR A 520 -10.30 -9.45 13.01
CA THR A 520 -9.82 -10.03 14.26
C THR A 520 -9.31 -11.47 14.09
N LYS A 521 -8.33 -11.86 14.92
CA LYS A 521 -7.91 -13.26 15.04
C LYS A 521 -8.96 -14.03 15.84
N LEU A 522 -9.43 -15.14 15.29
CA LEU A 522 -10.43 -15.98 15.96
C LEU A 522 -9.75 -16.96 16.92
N PRO A 523 -10.36 -17.29 18.07
CA PRO A 523 -9.90 -18.37 18.93
C PRO A 523 -10.13 -19.76 18.30
N ASP A 524 -9.63 -20.82 18.92
CA ASP A 524 -9.76 -22.20 18.40
C ASP A 524 -11.22 -22.66 18.30
N SER A 525 -12.05 -22.25 19.26
CA SER A 525 -13.50 -22.41 19.21
C SER A 525 -14.18 -21.04 19.28
N PHE A 526 -15.09 -20.81 18.34
CA PHE A 526 -15.83 -19.56 18.23
C PHE A 526 -17.26 -19.82 17.75
N THR A 527 -18.12 -18.83 17.91
CA THR A 527 -19.46 -18.84 17.35
C THR A 527 -19.69 -17.54 16.60
N PHE A 528 -20.48 -17.56 15.54
CA PHE A 528 -20.88 -16.34 14.86
C PHE A 528 -22.33 -16.40 14.42
N THR A 529 -22.92 -15.22 14.24
CA THR A 529 -24.30 -15.06 13.82
C THR A 529 -24.40 -14.13 12.63
N VAL A 530 -25.31 -14.44 11.72
CA VAL A 530 -25.74 -13.53 10.65
C VAL A 530 -27.22 -13.24 10.87
N ASP A 531 -27.50 -12.02 11.29
CA ASP A 531 -28.82 -11.55 11.71
C ASP A 531 -29.41 -10.60 10.66
N PHE A 532 -30.58 -10.92 10.11
CA PHE A 532 -31.27 -10.11 9.11
C PHE A 532 -32.26 -9.10 9.70
N GLY A 533 -32.26 -8.88 11.02
CA GLY A 533 -33.06 -7.87 11.73
C GLY A 533 -32.66 -6.41 11.48
N PHE A 534 -31.99 -6.09 10.36
CA PHE A 534 -31.66 -4.71 9.99
C PHE A 534 -32.94 -3.92 9.63
N GLU A 535 -33.05 -2.68 10.11
CA GLU A 535 -34.29 -1.88 10.05
C GLU A 535 -34.89 -1.77 8.63
N LYS A 536 -34.02 -1.65 7.62
CA LYS A 536 -34.40 -1.49 6.20
C LYS A 536 -34.78 -2.79 5.49
N ASN A 537 -34.58 -3.95 6.12
CA ASN A 537 -34.96 -5.23 5.53
C ASN A 537 -36.49 -5.40 5.58
N PRO A 538 -37.08 -6.28 4.75
CA PRO A 538 -38.50 -6.61 4.84
C PRO A 538 -38.78 -7.50 6.06
N ASP A 539 -39.99 -7.42 6.61
CA ASP A 539 -40.39 -8.18 7.80
C ASP A 539 -40.33 -9.70 7.59
N SER A 540 -40.40 -10.16 6.33
CA SER A 540 -40.27 -11.57 5.95
C SER A 540 -38.92 -12.19 6.29
N ILE A 541 -37.85 -11.39 6.43
CA ILE A 541 -36.50 -11.88 6.75
C ILE A 541 -35.96 -11.32 8.07
N LYS A 542 -36.61 -10.33 8.70
CA LYS A 542 -36.12 -9.72 9.95
C LYS A 542 -35.97 -10.69 11.12
N GLY A 543 -36.74 -11.79 11.13
CA GLY A 543 -36.63 -12.83 12.16
C GLY A 543 -35.53 -13.86 11.89
N ASP A 544 -34.89 -13.84 10.72
CA ASP A 544 -33.95 -14.88 10.33
C ASP A 544 -32.56 -14.62 10.91
N VAL A 545 -32.14 -15.52 11.81
CA VAL A 545 -30.81 -15.47 12.45
C VAL A 545 -30.08 -16.79 12.23
N PHE A 546 -29.06 -16.77 11.38
CA PHE A 546 -28.20 -17.92 11.14
C PHE A 546 -27.13 -17.99 12.24
N LYS A 547 -27.08 -19.09 12.99
CA LYS A 547 -26.08 -19.29 14.05
C LYS A 547 -25.12 -20.41 13.69
N PHE A 548 -23.83 -20.16 13.80
CA PHE A 548 -22.77 -21.10 13.47
C PHE A 548 -21.80 -21.29 14.61
N SER A 549 -21.28 -22.51 14.75
CA SER A 549 -20.12 -22.82 15.58
C SER A 549 -18.94 -23.17 14.68
N GLY A 550 -17.78 -22.59 14.98
CA GLY A 550 -16.52 -22.83 14.29
C GLY A 550 -15.50 -23.49 15.20
N LEU A 551 -14.80 -24.50 14.69
CA LEU A 551 -13.70 -25.18 15.36
C LEU A 551 -12.49 -25.29 14.44
N LYS A 552 -11.32 -24.81 14.91
CA LYS A 552 -10.04 -24.99 14.21
C LYS A 552 -9.55 -26.42 14.38
N LEU A 553 -9.29 -27.10 13.26
CA LEU A 553 -8.74 -28.45 13.24
C LEU A 553 -7.30 -28.42 12.73
N TYR A 554 -6.37 -28.94 13.52
CA TYR A 554 -4.95 -28.99 13.21
C TYR A 554 -4.54 -30.35 12.62
N LYS A 555 -3.52 -30.37 11.77
CA LYS A 555 -2.95 -31.61 11.19
C LYS A 555 -2.34 -32.46 12.31
N ARG A 556 -2.57 -33.78 12.26
CA ARG A 556 -2.04 -34.75 13.23
C ARG A 556 -0.89 -35.55 12.63
N LYS A 557 0.10 -35.89 13.45
CA LYS A 557 1.22 -36.76 13.05
C LYS A 557 0.79 -38.22 13.10
N GLY A 558 0.43 -38.78 11.94
CA GLY A 558 -0.07 -40.15 11.81
C GLY A 558 -1.36 -40.40 12.61
N PHE A 559 -1.49 -41.59 13.19
CA PHE A 559 -2.64 -41.99 14.03
C PHE A 559 -2.57 -41.48 15.48
N GLY A 560 -1.52 -40.73 15.86
CA GLY A 560 -1.29 -40.27 17.22
C GLY A 560 -2.12 -39.04 17.64
N LYS A 561 -1.97 -38.64 18.91
CA LYS A 561 -2.57 -37.41 19.49
C LYS A 561 -1.78 -36.13 19.19
N ASN A 562 -0.54 -36.24 18.71
CA ASN A 562 0.35 -35.09 18.52
C ASN A 562 0.05 -34.38 17.20
N PHE A 563 0.08 -33.04 17.22
CA PHE A 563 -0.07 -32.22 16.02
C PHE A 563 1.23 -32.20 15.20
N GLU A 564 1.07 -32.05 13.89
CA GLU A 564 2.17 -31.72 13.00
C GLU A 564 2.52 -30.24 13.19
N LEU A 565 3.80 -29.98 13.47
CA LEU A 565 4.31 -28.63 13.73
C LEU A 565 5.02 -28.10 12.50
N ASP A 566 4.85 -26.81 12.23
CA ASP A 566 5.61 -26.08 11.23
C ASP A 566 7.11 -26.11 11.58
N GLU A 567 7.95 -26.41 10.60
CA GLU A 567 9.40 -26.60 10.77
C GLU A 567 10.09 -25.36 11.38
N TYR A 568 9.63 -24.16 11.01
CA TYR A 568 10.29 -22.91 11.36
C TYR A 568 9.67 -22.25 12.59
N THR A 569 8.35 -22.13 12.63
CA THR A 569 7.63 -21.47 13.72
C THR A 569 7.34 -22.40 14.90
N ARG A 570 7.41 -23.72 14.69
CA ARG A 570 7.03 -24.77 15.66
C ARG A 570 5.58 -24.67 16.14
N GLN A 571 4.72 -23.99 15.38
CA GLN A 571 3.29 -23.90 15.64
C GLN A 571 2.53 -25.05 14.96
N PRO A 572 1.41 -25.51 15.52
CA PRO A 572 0.62 -26.56 14.90
C PRO A 572 0.02 -26.10 13.57
N LEU A 573 0.16 -26.92 12.53
CA LEU A 573 -0.34 -26.61 11.19
C LEU A 573 -1.86 -26.72 11.14
N LEU A 574 -2.54 -25.62 10.82
CA LEU A 574 -3.99 -25.60 10.64
C LEU A 574 -4.36 -26.44 9.41
N LYS A 575 -5.26 -27.41 9.56
CA LYS A 575 -5.77 -28.24 8.47
C LYS A 575 -7.01 -27.60 7.83
N LYS A 576 -8.00 -27.26 8.66
CA LYS A 576 -9.24 -26.61 8.22
C LYS A 576 -9.97 -25.99 9.40
N VAL A 577 -10.89 -25.07 9.12
CA VAL A 577 -11.87 -24.60 10.10
C VAL A 577 -13.19 -25.29 9.80
N GLN A 578 -13.69 -26.09 10.73
CA GLN A 578 -14.98 -26.76 10.59
C GLN A 578 -16.08 -25.82 11.06
N LEU A 579 -17.06 -25.55 10.20
CA LEU A 579 -18.25 -24.79 10.53
C LEU A 579 -19.45 -25.73 10.68
N THR A 580 -20.28 -25.49 11.69
CA THR A 580 -21.53 -26.24 11.92
C THR A 580 -22.67 -25.26 12.16
N LEU A 581 -23.71 -25.35 11.34
CA LEU A 581 -24.95 -24.58 11.49
C LEU A 581 -25.74 -25.12 12.68
N GLN A 582 -26.09 -24.25 13.63
CA GLN A 582 -26.90 -24.58 14.80
C GLN A 582 -28.39 -24.30 14.55
N SER A 583 -28.72 -23.33 13.70
CA SER A 583 -30.10 -22.97 13.34
C SER A 583 -30.65 -23.91 12.26
N VAL A 584 -31.02 -25.13 12.65
CA VAL A 584 -31.45 -26.21 11.73
C VAL A 584 -32.64 -25.80 10.86
N ALA A 585 -33.59 -25.01 11.38
CA ALA A 585 -34.76 -24.55 10.64
C ALA A 585 -34.44 -23.71 9.39
N LEU A 586 -33.31 -22.97 9.41
CA LEU A 586 -32.89 -22.11 8.30
C LEU A 586 -31.95 -22.82 7.32
N LYS A 587 -31.62 -24.09 7.55
CA LYS A 587 -30.73 -24.88 6.68
C LYS A 587 -31.17 -24.89 5.21
N PRO A 588 -32.47 -25.00 4.84
CA PRO A 588 -32.90 -24.97 3.44
C PRO A 588 -32.61 -23.64 2.72
N GLN A 589 -32.43 -22.56 3.50
CA GLN A 589 -32.25 -21.21 2.98
C GLN A 589 -30.76 -20.84 2.84
N MET A 590 -29.87 -21.75 3.25
CA MET A 590 -28.42 -21.65 3.10
C MET A 590 -27.95 -22.72 2.11
N ARG A 591 -27.25 -22.30 1.05
CA ARG A 591 -26.66 -23.22 0.07
C ARG A 591 -25.28 -23.70 0.53
N SER A 592 -24.42 -22.79 0.97
CA SER A 592 -23.08 -23.13 1.49
C SER A 592 -22.56 -22.05 2.44
N CYS A 593 -21.64 -22.44 3.33
CA CYS A 593 -20.89 -21.52 4.17
C CYS A 593 -19.44 -21.99 4.22
N GLU A 594 -18.54 -21.13 3.77
CA GLU A 594 -17.11 -21.39 3.67
C GLU A 594 -16.35 -20.32 4.42
N LEU A 595 -15.28 -20.72 5.11
CA LEU A 595 -14.38 -19.81 5.80
C LEU A 595 -12.95 -20.13 5.42
N GLN A 596 -12.36 -19.23 4.64
CA GLN A 596 -10.94 -19.19 4.42
C GLN A 596 -10.28 -18.52 5.63
N TYR A 597 -9.28 -19.18 6.22
CA TYR A 597 -8.66 -18.71 7.45
C TYR A 597 -7.14 -18.90 7.43
N SER A 598 -6.44 -17.78 7.56
CA SER A 598 -5.01 -17.71 7.83
C SER A 598 -4.73 -16.66 8.91
N GLU A 599 -3.61 -16.86 9.62
CA GLU A 599 -3.05 -15.87 10.53
C GLU A 599 -1.65 -15.40 10.11
N ALA A 600 -1.06 -16.06 9.12
CA ALA A 600 0.26 -15.74 8.60
C ALA A 600 0.12 -14.63 7.54
N PRO A 601 0.93 -13.56 7.61
CA PRO A 601 1.08 -12.65 6.47
C PRO A 601 1.77 -13.40 5.32
N VAL A 602 1.52 -12.96 4.09
CA VAL A 602 2.04 -13.62 2.89
C VAL A 602 3.24 -12.86 2.35
N ALA A 603 4.27 -13.59 1.93
CA ALA A 603 5.39 -13.06 1.15
C ALA A 603 5.46 -13.84 -0.17
N LEU A 604 5.05 -13.21 -1.27
CA LEU A 604 5.12 -13.79 -2.61
C LEU A 604 6.34 -13.25 -3.34
N PHE A 605 7.23 -14.13 -3.77
CA PHE A 605 8.36 -13.80 -4.62
C PHE A 605 8.05 -14.16 -6.08
N LEU A 606 8.24 -13.20 -6.97
CA LEU A 606 8.10 -13.36 -8.42
C LEU A 606 9.51 -13.42 -9.00
N VAL A 607 9.98 -14.63 -9.27
CA VAL A 607 11.34 -14.90 -9.71
C VAL A 607 11.37 -15.05 -11.22
N THR A 608 12.14 -14.21 -11.89
CA THR A 608 12.25 -14.17 -13.35
C THR A 608 13.66 -14.50 -13.84
N PRO A 609 13.79 -15.20 -14.99
CA PRO A 609 15.07 -15.39 -15.64
C PRO A 609 15.55 -14.10 -16.32
N PRO A 610 16.84 -13.72 -16.17
CA PRO A 610 17.37 -12.52 -16.79
C PRO A 610 17.57 -12.64 -18.31
N ASP A 611 17.63 -13.86 -18.84
CA ASP A 611 17.90 -14.18 -20.25
C ASP A 611 16.63 -14.29 -21.11
N ASN A 612 15.44 -14.36 -20.50
CA ASN A 612 14.18 -14.48 -21.21
C ASN A 612 13.13 -13.45 -20.73
N PRO A 613 13.11 -12.24 -21.31
CA PRO A 613 12.21 -11.18 -20.88
C PRO A 613 10.73 -11.46 -21.16
N SER A 614 10.40 -12.37 -22.10
CA SER A 614 9.00 -12.72 -22.41
C SER A 614 8.26 -13.30 -21.21
N TYR A 615 8.97 -13.95 -20.28
CA TYR A 615 8.36 -14.51 -19.06
C TYR A 615 7.94 -13.44 -18.05
N ASN A 616 8.49 -12.22 -18.14
CA ASN A 616 8.17 -11.12 -17.22
C ASN A 616 6.71 -10.64 -17.37
N GLN A 617 6.01 -11.07 -18.42
CA GLN A 617 4.58 -10.87 -18.61
C GLN A 617 3.75 -11.49 -17.47
N LEU A 618 4.10 -12.69 -16.99
CA LEU A 618 3.36 -13.36 -15.90
C LEU A 618 3.45 -12.62 -14.55
N PRO A 619 4.64 -12.19 -14.07
CA PRO A 619 4.77 -11.33 -12.89
C PRO A 619 4.03 -10.00 -13.00
N ALA A 620 4.11 -9.33 -14.15
CA ALA A 620 3.40 -8.06 -14.37
C ALA A 620 1.89 -8.25 -14.21
N PHE A 621 1.33 -9.34 -14.76
CA PHE A 621 -0.08 -9.71 -14.55
C PHE A 621 -0.40 -10.07 -13.12
N ALA A 622 0.44 -10.87 -12.45
CA ALA A 622 0.23 -11.20 -11.05
C ALA A 622 0.16 -9.93 -10.18
N ILE A 623 1.06 -8.96 -10.39
CA ILE A 623 1.05 -7.69 -9.67
C ILE A 623 -0.25 -6.91 -9.91
N ASP A 624 -0.70 -6.81 -11.16
CA ASP A 624 -1.98 -6.17 -11.50
C ASP A 624 -3.17 -6.85 -10.81
N GLN A 625 -3.27 -8.18 -10.93
CA GLN A 625 -4.37 -8.94 -10.35
C GLN A 625 -4.40 -8.88 -8.82
N ILE A 626 -3.23 -9.00 -8.17
CA ILE A 626 -3.13 -8.88 -6.70
C ILE A 626 -3.65 -7.52 -6.26
N PHE A 627 -3.21 -6.44 -6.91
CA PHE A 627 -3.67 -5.10 -6.57
C PHE A 627 -5.19 -4.99 -6.72
N ASN A 628 -5.73 -5.38 -7.87
CA ASN A 628 -7.14 -5.21 -8.19
C ASN A 628 -8.05 -6.03 -7.26
N GLN A 629 -7.67 -7.28 -6.94
CA GLN A 629 -8.42 -8.13 -6.02
C GLN A 629 -8.43 -7.58 -4.59
N VAL A 630 -7.25 -7.22 -4.05
CA VAL A 630 -7.15 -6.67 -2.69
C VAL A 630 -7.83 -5.30 -2.61
N TYR A 631 -7.69 -4.46 -3.63
CA TYR A 631 -8.35 -3.15 -3.68
C TYR A 631 -9.88 -3.27 -3.68
N ARG A 632 -10.45 -4.15 -4.52
CA ARG A 632 -11.90 -4.40 -4.57
C ARG A 632 -12.42 -4.93 -3.24
N MET A 633 -11.71 -5.88 -2.62
CA MET A 633 -12.08 -6.42 -1.31
C MET A 633 -12.01 -5.35 -0.21
N ALA A 634 -11.04 -4.43 -0.27
CA ALA A 634 -10.96 -3.30 0.65
C ALA A 634 -12.16 -2.37 0.51
N LEU A 635 -12.58 -2.03 -0.70
CA LEU A 635 -13.77 -1.19 -0.92
C LEU A 635 -15.04 -1.80 -0.32
N LEU A 636 -15.18 -3.11 -0.40
CA LEU A 636 -16.31 -3.85 0.18
C LEU A 636 -16.24 -3.96 1.72
N ASN A 637 -15.05 -3.87 2.32
CA ASN A 637 -14.80 -4.19 3.73
C ASN A 637 -14.12 -3.02 4.49
N GLY A 638 -14.75 -1.85 4.52
CA GLY A 638 -14.28 -0.73 5.35
C GLY A 638 -13.17 0.13 4.72
N ARG A 639 -12.96 0.02 3.41
CA ARG A 639 -12.06 0.81 2.54
C ARG A 639 -10.57 0.64 2.80
N LYS A 640 -10.15 -0.35 3.59
CA LYS A 640 -8.73 -0.63 3.89
C LYS A 640 -8.47 -2.14 3.92
N ALA A 641 -7.30 -2.54 3.42
CA ALA A 641 -6.78 -3.88 3.66
C ALA A 641 -6.46 -4.05 5.15
N PHE A 642 -6.86 -5.20 5.72
CA PHE A 642 -6.65 -5.51 7.14
C PHE A 642 -5.18 -5.85 7.42
N THR A 643 -4.52 -6.49 6.46
CA THR A 643 -3.07 -6.61 6.42
C THR A 643 -2.54 -5.65 5.36
N ARG A 644 -1.55 -4.82 5.70
CA ARG A 644 -0.92 -3.94 4.72
C ARG A 644 -0.29 -4.78 3.60
N LEU A 645 -0.32 -4.27 2.39
CA LEU A 645 0.29 -4.91 1.22
C LEU A 645 1.36 -3.98 0.64
N GLY A 646 2.61 -4.41 0.67
CA GLY A 646 3.74 -3.72 0.04
C GLY A 646 4.17 -4.44 -1.23
N PHE A 647 4.20 -3.73 -2.35
CA PHE A 647 4.81 -4.19 -3.60
C PHE A 647 6.25 -3.69 -3.64
N ILE A 648 7.21 -4.60 -3.58
CA ILE A 648 8.63 -4.31 -3.68
C ILE A 648 9.07 -4.77 -5.06
N ILE A 649 9.10 -3.84 -6.01
CA ILE A 649 9.39 -4.17 -7.40
C ILE A 649 10.86 -3.88 -7.66
N ASP A 650 11.73 -4.88 -7.49
CA ASP A 650 13.11 -4.75 -7.93
C ASP A 650 13.17 -4.72 -9.46
N GLU A 651 13.98 -3.83 -10.01
CA GLU A 651 14.18 -3.63 -11.45
C GLU A 651 12.88 -3.51 -12.27
N LEU A 652 12.01 -2.56 -11.91
CA LEU A 652 10.74 -2.29 -12.62
C LEU A 652 10.92 -2.16 -14.14
N GLY A 653 12.03 -1.58 -14.61
CA GLY A 653 12.33 -1.41 -16.03
C GLY A 653 12.59 -2.70 -16.82
N GLN A 654 12.59 -3.88 -16.19
CA GLN A 654 12.62 -5.17 -16.89
C GLN A 654 11.22 -5.78 -17.07
N LEU A 655 10.23 -5.29 -16.32
CA LEU A 655 8.86 -5.77 -16.45
C LEU A 655 8.18 -5.08 -17.63
N PRO A 656 7.32 -5.79 -18.37
CA PRO A 656 6.32 -5.16 -19.23
C PRO A 656 5.50 -4.14 -18.44
N THR A 657 4.82 -3.26 -19.17
CA THR A 657 3.98 -2.23 -18.58
C THR A 657 2.91 -2.84 -17.68
N ILE A 658 2.94 -2.45 -16.40
CA ILE A 658 1.88 -2.82 -15.47
C ILE A 658 0.70 -1.89 -15.74
N ALA A 659 -0.43 -2.46 -16.17
CA ALA A 659 -1.62 -1.69 -16.54
C ALA A 659 -2.01 -0.64 -15.48
N ASN A 660 -2.23 0.60 -15.87
CA ASN A 660 -2.69 1.68 -14.98
C ASN A 660 -1.83 1.87 -13.69
N LEU A 661 -0.52 1.61 -13.72
CA LEU A 661 0.35 1.71 -12.54
C LEU A 661 0.28 3.10 -11.87
N GLU A 662 0.26 4.18 -12.66
CA GLU A 662 0.12 5.56 -12.16
C GLU A 662 -1.12 5.70 -11.24
N GLN A 663 -2.27 5.22 -11.72
CA GLN A 663 -3.51 5.27 -10.96
C GLN A 663 -3.41 4.40 -9.69
N LYS A 664 -2.82 3.21 -9.77
CA LYS A 664 -2.65 2.31 -8.62
C LYS A 664 -1.79 2.91 -7.52
N VAL A 665 -0.67 3.54 -7.90
CA VAL A 665 0.23 4.25 -6.99
C VAL A 665 -0.51 5.40 -6.30
N SER A 666 -1.34 6.14 -7.05
CA SER A 666 -2.14 7.27 -6.54
C SER A 666 -3.23 6.83 -5.55
N ILE A 667 -4.02 5.80 -5.89
CA ILE A 667 -5.18 5.40 -5.07
C ILE A 667 -4.80 4.43 -3.94
N GLY A 668 -3.82 3.55 -4.14
CA GLY A 668 -3.56 2.40 -3.26
C GLY A 668 -3.26 2.76 -1.81
N LEU A 669 -2.62 3.92 -1.57
CA LEU A 669 -2.25 4.37 -0.23
C LEU A 669 -3.45 4.48 0.71
N GLY A 670 -4.61 4.91 0.19
CA GLY A 670 -5.85 5.00 0.97
C GLY A 670 -6.34 3.64 1.49
N GLN A 671 -6.00 2.57 0.78
CA GLN A 671 -6.41 1.19 1.02
C GLN A 671 -5.35 0.37 1.79
N ASN A 672 -4.29 1.00 2.31
CA ASN A 672 -3.14 0.31 2.92
C ASN A 672 -2.31 -0.54 1.93
N ILE A 673 -2.31 -0.15 0.65
CA ILE A 673 -1.51 -0.77 -0.41
C ILE A 673 -0.46 0.26 -0.85
N PHE A 674 0.81 -0.12 -0.97
CA PHE A 674 1.88 0.80 -1.35
C PHE A 674 2.94 0.13 -2.20
N PHE A 675 3.71 0.95 -2.92
CA PHE A 675 4.70 0.53 -3.90
C PHE A 675 6.08 1.08 -3.55
N ASP A 676 7.07 0.20 -3.50
CA ASP A 676 8.49 0.51 -3.46
C ASP A 676 9.08 0.12 -4.82
N LEU A 677 9.21 1.10 -5.71
CA LEU A 677 9.65 0.91 -7.09
C LEU A 677 11.16 1.10 -7.17
N VAL A 678 11.88 0.11 -7.70
CA VAL A 678 13.33 0.19 -7.87
C VAL A 678 13.68 0.26 -9.35
N VAL A 679 14.40 1.31 -9.74
CA VAL A 679 14.85 1.54 -11.12
C VAL A 679 16.33 1.85 -11.17
N GLN A 680 16.95 1.65 -12.33
CA GLN A 680 18.37 1.97 -12.51
C GLN A 680 18.57 3.45 -12.82
N ASN A 681 17.65 4.03 -13.59
CA ASN A 681 17.62 5.43 -14.01
C ASN A 681 16.16 5.86 -14.29
N PHE A 682 15.95 7.15 -14.60
CA PHE A 682 14.60 7.67 -14.86
C PHE A 682 14.10 7.33 -16.27
N GLU A 683 15.00 7.19 -17.23
CA GLU A 683 14.69 6.88 -18.64
C GLU A 683 13.97 5.53 -18.78
N GLN A 684 14.25 4.57 -17.88
CA GLN A 684 13.50 3.31 -17.80
C GLN A 684 12.01 3.52 -17.53
N LEU A 685 11.63 4.53 -16.75
CA LEU A 685 10.22 4.84 -16.53
C LEU A 685 9.62 5.50 -17.76
N GLU A 686 10.37 6.37 -18.44
CA GLU A 686 9.90 7.06 -19.64
C GLU A 686 9.59 6.08 -20.78
N LEU A 687 10.44 5.08 -20.99
CA LEU A 687 10.24 4.08 -22.05
C LEU A 687 8.95 3.24 -21.89
N HIS A 688 8.48 3.07 -20.65
CA HIS A 688 7.36 2.19 -20.34
C HIS A 688 6.07 2.95 -19.96
N TYR A 689 6.17 4.17 -19.43
CA TYR A 689 5.04 4.86 -18.80
C TYR A 689 4.83 6.31 -19.28
N THR A 690 5.54 6.76 -20.32
CA THR A 690 5.23 7.98 -21.08
C THR A 690 5.07 7.67 -22.55
#